data_AF-A0A6P3VQY8-F1
#
_entry.id   AF-A0A6P3VQY8-F1
#
_cell.length_a   1.000
_cell.length_b   1.000
_cell.length_c   1.000
_cell.angle_alpha   90.00
_cell.angle_beta   90.00
_cell.angle_gamma   90.00
#
_symmetry.space_group_name_H-M   'P 1'
#
loop_
_entity.id
_entity.type
_entity.pdbx_description
1 polymer ?
#
loop_
_entity_poly.entity_id
_entity_poly.type
_entity_poly.pdbx_seq_one_letter_code
_entity_poly.pdbx_strand_id
1 'polypeptide(L)'
;MMSEFSPELIDYLDGRISFEEFEKRRAERKAKEKESKKGSQEFGSGEDATCEDGEDASPSTSRAARKTRRQRTGETEEGISPSVHQAFASMLGEGGEEEDEENDDDDDDDDEDDDLNKDKDDNEGEVEGEEDAENEGITAGDVFALEMELNRENKKMMKEKRTRSKLPRALRGLMGEANIRYARGDKEDAILMCMEIIRQAPLAYEPFSTMAMIYEDQGDMEKALQFGLIAAHLNPSDCEEWVKLADMSLEQDNIKQAIICYSKAIKYDPTNVRFLWERSSLYEQVGEHKQAMDGYRRILNLLPPHDGEHFMQLSRDMAKSYYESSELMSAIGVMEEALKRHPELVSPECINMAAELYIANHQHNKALQALVKFCKIELKKEEPKTEPVEQQVENEEKMDEGEEKEEEKEKEEEEKEIEEPLGVVLEVIVPDEVPVDIRVKLMVCFIHQHVYKPLDPMLTSLMEQSPEELGDLYLDVAEAFLDEGQYNSALPLLSALVCSERYNLAVVWLRHAECLKALGHMDVAVRSYRKVVEMAPLHLEARLSLSTLQQQLGRPERALEALESMYDPETLAQDSSAAQQELKLLLHRSTLLLSQGKQADYLDTLLTMLAMLLKMAMIRARVCLISDSGHLHLTRASGRKVTDVADQETAYQDIVGKTSVLSREDWWQLLLRCVNILCDCQRFGEAELMVDTSLQYDTFYDERVKRKELGYLGLSTAFLDRNFCKAYNYIRLMLMDSVERTQLWNVFNQVTLHSQDVRHHRFCLRLMLKNPENLALCVLNGHASLVSGSFKHALGQYVQAFRMQPDHPLHSLCVGLTFFHMASQKFVIKRHSLVMQGFSFLWRYVERRGHCQESMYNLGRALHQLGLMHLAIHYYQKALSLPPPSLEGIDDDQVDLRREIAYNMSLIYQSSGNIEMARHLLYTHCTV
;
A
#
# COMPACT_ATOMS: atom_id res chain seq x y z
N MET A 1 5.81 -45.46 -32.88
CA MET A 1 6.10 -44.65 -34.08
C MET A 1 7.01 -43.45 -33.78
N MET A 2 6.93 -42.81 -32.61
CA MET A 2 7.67 -41.56 -32.33
C MET A 2 8.72 -41.73 -31.21
N SER A 3 9.77 -42.53 -31.44
CA SER A 3 10.84 -42.76 -30.45
C SER A 3 12.18 -42.07 -30.76
N GLU A 4 12.29 -41.38 -31.90
CA GLU A 4 13.52 -40.69 -32.35
C GLU A 4 13.35 -39.17 -32.49
N PHE A 5 12.13 -38.65 -32.30
CA PHE A 5 11.88 -37.21 -32.22
C PHE A 5 12.14 -36.72 -30.79
N SER A 6 12.63 -35.48 -30.64
CA SER A 6 12.67 -34.81 -29.34
C SER A 6 11.25 -34.69 -28.76
N PRO A 7 11.02 -34.92 -27.45
CA PRO A 7 9.67 -34.94 -26.87
C PRO A 7 8.92 -33.62 -27.10
N GLU A 8 9.64 -32.49 -27.05
CA GLU A 8 9.18 -31.16 -27.46
C GLU A 8 8.45 -31.16 -28.82
N LEU A 9 9.03 -31.84 -29.82
CA LEU A 9 8.51 -31.88 -31.19
C LEU A 9 7.33 -32.86 -31.32
N ILE A 10 7.29 -33.90 -30.48
CA ILE A 10 6.15 -34.82 -30.40
C ILE A 10 4.94 -34.10 -29.81
N ASP A 11 5.09 -33.41 -28.69
CA ASP A 11 4.00 -32.66 -28.06
C ASP A 11 3.48 -31.52 -28.97
N TYR A 12 4.34 -30.90 -29.78
CA TYR A 12 3.94 -29.92 -30.79
C TYR A 12 3.14 -30.56 -31.94
N LEU A 13 3.61 -31.69 -32.50
CA LEU A 13 2.91 -32.43 -33.56
C LEU A 13 1.61 -33.10 -33.11
N ASP A 14 1.50 -33.47 -31.83
CA ASP A 14 0.26 -33.93 -31.20
C ASP A 14 -0.68 -32.75 -30.79
N GLY A 15 -0.31 -31.50 -31.09
CA GLY A 15 -1.12 -30.30 -30.80
C GLY A 15 -1.27 -29.93 -29.32
N ARG A 16 -0.37 -30.42 -28.45
CA ARG A 16 -0.47 -30.27 -26.99
C ARG A 16 0.21 -29.02 -26.43
N ILE A 17 1.15 -28.45 -27.17
CA ILE A 17 1.90 -27.24 -26.79
C ILE A 17 1.93 -26.26 -27.95
N SER A 18 2.02 -24.96 -27.65
CA SER A 18 2.17 -23.92 -28.67
C SER A 18 3.57 -23.95 -29.30
N PHE A 19 3.72 -23.32 -30.47
CA PHE A 19 5.03 -23.13 -31.11
C PHE A 19 5.99 -22.31 -30.24
N GLU A 20 5.47 -21.34 -29.49
CA GLU A 20 6.23 -20.55 -28.50
C GLU A 20 6.78 -21.43 -27.38
N GLU A 21 5.95 -22.32 -26.81
CA GLU A 21 6.39 -23.24 -25.76
C GLU A 21 7.37 -24.31 -26.29
N PHE A 22 7.19 -24.76 -27.54
CA PHE A 22 8.15 -25.61 -28.25
C PHE A 22 9.52 -24.92 -28.41
N GLU A 23 9.56 -23.69 -28.92
CA GLU A 23 10.82 -22.92 -29.03
C GLU A 23 11.47 -22.67 -27.67
N LYS A 24 10.68 -22.35 -26.63
CA LYS A 24 11.18 -22.13 -25.26
C LYS A 24 11.82 -23.38 -24.68
N ARG A 25 11.10 -24.51 -24.62
CA ARG A 25 11.63 -25.78 -24.09
C ARG A 25 12.89 -26.23 -24.87
N ARG A 26 12.89 -26.04 -26.19
CA ARG A 26 14.05 -26.33 -27.08
C ARG A 26 15.24 -25.39 -26.85
N ALA A 27 15.00 -24.12 -26.53
CA ALA A 27 16.03 -23.15 -26.18
C ALA A 27 16.67 -23.47 -24.82
N GLU A 28 15.85 -23.77 -23.80
CA GLU A 28 16.31 -24.24 -22.49
C GLU A 28 17.15 -25.52 -22.59
N ARG A 29 16.73 -26.48 -23.43
CA ARG A 29 17.55 -27.67 -23.69
C ARG A 29 18.87 -27.32 -24.38
N LYS A 30 18.87 -26.42 -25.38
CA LYS A 30 20.12 -25.95 -26.02
C LYS A 30 21.05 -25.19 -25.05
N ALA A 31 20.52 -24.53 -24.02
CA ALA A 31 21.32 -23.94 -22.96
C ALA A 31 21.95 -25.04 -22.09
N LYS A 32 21.14 -25.98 -21.59
CA LYS A 32 21.59 -27.14 -20.80
C LYS A 32 22.61 -28.03 -21.57
N GLU A 33 22.46 -28.18 -22.88
CA GLU A 33 23.42 -28.87 -23.77
C GLU A 33 24.73 -28.10 -24.00
N LYS A 34 24.76 -26.77 -23.79
CA LYS A 34 25.99 -25.96 -23.76
C LYS A 34 26.66 -26.01 -22.38
N GLU A 35 25.88 -25.96 -21.30
CA GLU A 35 26.37 -26.03 -19.92
C GLU A 35 26.97 -27.39 -19.60
N SER A 36 26.27 -28.49 -19.93
CA SER A 36 26.80 -29.86 -19.77
C SER A 36 28.08 -30.10 -20.55
N LYS A 37 28.27 -29.47 -21.73
CA LYS A 37 29.52 -29.52 -22.50
C LYS A 37 30.66 -28.67 -21.93
N LYS A 38 30.36 -27.70 -21.05
CA LYS A 38 31.39 -27.04 -20.22
C LYS A 38 31.72 -27.90 -19.01
N GLY A 39 30.71 -28.47 -18.34
CA GLY A 39 30.91 -29.33 -17.16
C GLY A 39 31.64 -30.64 -17.46
N SER A 40 31.51 -31.20 -18.66
CA SER A 40 32.12 -32.47 -19.05
C SER A 40 33.63 -32.42 -19.37
N GLN A 41 34.36 -31.41 -18.86
CA GLN A 41 35.80 -31.27 -19.07
C GLN A 41 36.61 -31.28 -17.75
N GLU A 42 35.94 -31.32 -16.60
CA GLU A 42 36.55 -31.51 -15.28
C GLU A 42 35.98 -32.76 -14.59
N PHE A 43 36.75 -33.30 -13.63
CA PHE A 43 36.46 -34.50 -12.83
C PHE A 43 36.26 -35.83 -13.58
N GLY A 44 37.36 -36.59 -13.64
CA GLY A 44 37.32 -38.06 -13.68
C GLY A 44 38.03 -38.66 -12.45
N SER A 45 37.73 -39.93 -12.16
CA SER A 45 38.26 -40.81 -11.09
C SER A 45 37.66 -40.69 -9.69
N GLY A 46 37.43 -41.86 -9.06
CA GLY A 46 36.85 -42.05 -7.72
C GLY A 46 35.76 -43.14 -7.74
N GLU A 47 36.06 -44.37 -7.29
CA GLU A 47 35.22 -45.56 -7.46
C GLU A 47 34.43 -45.98 -6.18
N ASP A 48 33.48 -46.90 -6.39
CA ASP A 48 32.42 -47.40 -5.50
C ASP A 48 32.80 -47.82 -4.05
N ALA A 49 31.84 -47.62 -3.12
CA ALA A 49 31.63 -48.51 -1.98
C ALA A 49 30.15 -48.57 -1.51
N THR A 50 29.58 -49.78 -1.57
CA THR A 50 28.32 -50.31 -1.01
C THR A 50 28.16 -50.13 0.53
N CYS A 51 26.99 -50.21 1.20
CA CYS A 51 25.55 -50.23 0.84
C CYS A 51 24.66 -50.25 2.13
N GLU A 52 23.32 -50.25 1.97
CA GLU A 52 22.25 -50.68 2.91
C GLU A 52 21.83 -49.81 4.14
N ASP A 53 20.51 -49.51 4.16
CA ASP A 53 19.51 -49.48 5.25
C ASP A 53 19.64 -48.67 6.56
N GLY A 54 18.49 -48.11 7.01
CA GLY A 54 18.25 -47.74 8.43
C GLY A 54 17.22 -46.62 8.68
N GLU A 55 16.03 -46.96 9.19
CA GLU A 55 14.93 -46.02 9.54
C GLU A 55 15.16 -45.21 10.84
N ASP A 56 14.37 -44.14 11.01
CA ASP A 56 13.97 -43.43 12.25
C ASP A 56 14.68 -43.69 13.59
N ALA A 57 15.18 -42.60 14.21
CA ALA A 57 14.63 -42.09 15.48
C ALA A 57 15.42 -40.90 16.08
N SER A 58 14.70 -39.92 16.64
CA SER A 58 15.25 -39.03 17.69
C SER A 58 15.20 -39.72 19.07
N PRO A 59 16.11 -39.42 20.00
CA PRO A 59 15.78 -38.39 21.00
C PRO A 59 16.96 -37.61 21.62
N SER A 60 16.60 -36.72 22.55
CA SER A 60 17.43 -35.98 23.54
C SER A 60 18.47 -36.85 24.29
N THR A 61 19.56 -36.33 24.90
CA THR A 61 19.54 -35.36 26.03
C THR A 61 20.89 -34.68 26.39
N SER A 62 20.83 -33.36 26.60
CA SER A 62 21.36 -32.62 27.77
C SER A 62 22.88 -32.41 28.07
N ARG A 63 23.17 -31.16 28.46
CA ARG A 63 23.93 -30.75 29.67
C ARG A 63 25.47 -30.65 29.64
N ALA A 64 25.95 -29.43 29.35
CA ALA A 64 27.05 -28.80 30.08
C ALA A 64 26.66 -27.35 30.44
N ALA A 65 27.31 -26.72 31.42
CA ALA A 65 26.94 -25.38 31.89
C ALA A 65 28.18 -24.50 32.14
N ARG A 66 28.05 -23.19 31.93
CA ARG A 66 29.00 -22.20 32.45
C ARG A 66 28.26 -21.00 33.03
N LYS A 67 28.77 -20.47 34.14
CA LYS A 67 28.24 -19.28 34.83
C LYS A 67 29.12 -18.08 34.54
N THR A 68 28.50 -16.92 34.33
CA THR A 68 29.06 -15.59 34.62
C THR A 68 27.96 -14.75 35.29
N ARG A 69 28.34 -13.68 36.01
CA ARG A 69 27.47 -13.00 36.97
C ARG A 69 27.62 -11.48 36.89
N ARG A 70 26.51 -10.81 36.54
CA ARG A 70 26.16 -9.39 36.79
C ARG A 70 27.25 -8.32 36.62
N GLN A 71 26.96 -7.37 35.75
CA GLN A 71 27.09 -5.94 36.11
C GLN A 71 25.69 -5.30 36.20
N ARG A 72 25.59 -4.04 36.64
CA ARG A 72 24.30 -3.42 37.01
C ARG A 72 24.32 -1.88 36.84
N THR A 73 23.67 -1.43 35.78
CA THR A 73 23.25 -0.06 35.40
C THR A 73 22.03 -0.25 34.48
N GLY A 74 21.13 0.70 34.27
CA GLY A 74 20.79 1.96 34.94
C GLY A 74 19.30 2.24 34.64
N GLU A 75 18.63 3.10 35.40
CA GLU A 75 17.20 3.38 35.22
C GLU A 75 17.01 4.65 34.37
N THR A 76 16.16 4.57 33.33
CA THR A 76 15.64 5.72 32.57
C THR A 76 14.13 5.55 32.39
N GLU A 77 13.38 6.65 32.51
CA GLU A 77 11.92 6.59 32.70
C GLU A 77 11.09 6.78 31.41
N GLU A 78 9.83 6.40 31.60
CA GLU A 78 8.72 6.27 30.66
C GLU A 78 8.46 7.53 29.79
N GLY A 79 8.81 7.47 28.50
CA GLY A 79 8.23 8.38 27.49
C GLY A 79 6.75 8.05 27.25
N ILE A 80 5.85 9.00 27.53
CA ILE A 80 4.39 8.90 27.40
C ILE A 80 3.88 10.10 26.58
N SER A 81 2.81 9.92 25.79
CA SER A 81 2.43 10.93 24.78
C SER A 81 1.84 12.23 25.37
N PRO A 82 1.97 13.38 24.66
CA PRO A 82 1.51 14.69 25.16
C PRO A 82 0.01 14.78 25.47
N SER A 83 -0.84 13.91 24.91
CA SER A 83 -2.28 13.90 25.22
C SER A 83 -2.57 13.56 26.69
N VAL A 84 -1.70 12.76 27.33
CA VAL A 84 -1.78 12.49 28.77
C VAL A 84 -1.35 13.72 29.57
N HIS A 85 -0.31 14.43 29.12
CA HIS A 85 0.12 15.68 29.75
C HIS A 85 -0.95 16.77 29.68
N GLN A 86 -1.69 16.88 28.58
CA GLN A 86 -2.75 17.90 28.44
C GLN A 86 -3.90 17.72 29.44
N ALA A 87 -4.17 16.48 29.90
CA ALA A 87 -5.13 16.21 30.96
C ALA A 87 -4.61 16.57 32.37
N PHE A 88 -3.29 16.55 32.60
CA PHE A 88 -2.66 16.89 33.87
C PHE A 88 -2.28 18.38 33.98
N ALA A 89 -1.90 19.03 32.88
CA ALA A 89 -1.52 20.45 32.84
C ALA A 89 -2.65 21.41 33.24
N SER A 90 -3.91 20.94 33.20
CA SER A 90 -5.06 21.71 33.72
C SER A 90 -5.11 21.82 35.25
N MET A 91 -4.26 21.09 35.99
CA MET A 91 -4.25 21.08 37.48
C MET A 91 -3.01 21.73 38.11
N LEU A 92 -1.93 21.95 37.36
CA LEU A 92 -0.67 22.49 37.86
C LEU A 92 -0.15 23.53 36.85
N GLY A 93 -0.21 24.81 37.22
CA GLY A 93 0.33 25.92 36.43
C GLY A 93 1.79 26.22 36.78
N GLU A 94 2.43 27.05 35.93
CA GLU A 94 3.89 27.26 35.85
C GLU A 94 4.62 26.00 35.32
N GLY A 95 5.58 26.08 34.40
CA GLY A 95 6.15 27.22 33.67
C GLY A 95 7.51 26.79 33.12
N GLY A 96 7.68 26.72 31.80
CA GLY A 96 8.87 26.14 31.17
C GLY A 96 9.83 27.17 30.58
N GLU A 97 11.10 26.77 30.45
CA GLU A 97 12.16 27.42 29.67
C GLU A 97 12.90 26.32 28.86
N GLU A 98 13.68 26.72 27.86
CA GLU A 98 14.02 25.92 26.68
C GLU A 98 15.48 25.41 26.64
N GLU A 99 15.65 24.24 26.01
CA GLU A 99 16.71 23.84 25.06
C GLU A 99 18.21 23.81 25.46
N ASP A 100 19.06 23.57 24.44
CA ASP A 100 20.51 23.30 24.38
C ASP A 100 21.04 21.90 24.79
N GLU A 101 21.32 21.06 23.78
CA GLU A 101 22.55 20.22 23.73
C GLU A 101 23.24 20.47 22.37
N GLU A 102 24.54 20.72 22.40
CA GLU A 102 25.38 21.04 21.22
C GLU A 102 25.89 19.78 20.49
N ASN A 103 26.67 19.97 19.41
CA ASN A 103 27.25 18.90 18.60
C ASN A 103 28.55 18.31 19.23
N ASP A 104 29.40 17.75 18.37
CA ASP A 104 30.82 17.42 18.54
C ASP A 104 31.12 16.10 19.31
N ASP A 105 32.05 15.24 18.88
CA ASP A 105 32.60 14.92 17.54
C ASP A 105 33.49 13.64 17.70
N ASP A 106 34.32 13.28 16.70
CA ASP A 106 35.58 12.51 16.83
C ASP A 106 35.52 10.99 17.26
N ASP A 107 36.39 10.07 16.82
CA ASP A 107 37.34 9.98 15.67
C ASP A 107 37.86 8.51 15.52
N ASP A 108 38.85 8.29 14.63
CA ASP A 108 39.85 7.18 14.55
C ASP A 108 39.40 5.73 14.17
N ASP A 109 40.21 4.86 13.49
CA ASP A 109 41.14 5.00 12.33
C ASP A 109 41.68 3.59 11.88
N ASP A 110 42.38 3.50 10.72
CA ASP A 110 43.33 2.42 10.20
C ASP A 110 42.81 0.94 10.02
N ASP A 111 43.43 -0.13 9.45
CA ASP A 111 44.81 -0.68 9.13
C ASP A 111 44.63 -1.96 8.19
N GLU A 112 45.46 -2.49 7.24
CA GLU A 112 46.50 -2.09 6.23
C GLU A 112 46.58 -3.21 5.08
N ASP A 113 47.19 -2.96 3.88
CA ASP A 113 47.68 -3.90 2.78
C ASP A 113 46.75 -4.77 1.84
N ASP A 114 46.95 -5.11 0.53
CA ASP A 114 48.04 -5.24 -0.54
C ASP A 114 48.80 -6.60 -0.71
N ASP A 115 49.32 -7.13 -1.88
CA ASP A 115 49.22 -6.91 -3.37
C ASP A 115 48.88 -8.26 -4.13
N LEU A 116 49.66 -9.05 -4.93
CA LEU A 116 51.07 -9.07 -5.40
C LEU A 116 51.31 -9.69 -6.84
N ASN A 117 51.00 -8.95 -7.93
CA ASN A 117 51.60 -9.06 -9.30
C ASN A 117 51.37 -10.35 -10.21
N LYS A 118 51.73 -10.50 -11.52
CA LYS A 118 52.72 -9.85 -12.46
C LYS A 118 52.55 -10.16 -14.00
N ASP A 119 53.00 -9.25 -14.90
CA ASP A 119 53.62 -9.38 -16.29
C ASP A 119 52.93 -10.20 -17.47
N LYS A 120 53.10 -9.94 -18.81
CA LYS A 120 53.69 -8.84 -19.66
C LYS A 120 53.42 -8.98 -21.21
N ASP A 121 53.38 -7.83 -21.93
CA ASP A 121 53.85 -7.43 -23.31
C ASP A 121 53.53 -8.28 -24.60
N ASP A 122 53.54 -7.83 -25.89
CA ASP A 122 54.12 -6.68 -26.64
C ASP A 122 53.33 -6.30 -27.95
N ASN A 123 53.47 -5.03 -28.42
CA ASN A 123 53.31 -4.45 -29.80
C ASN A 123 52.03 -4.61 -30.70
N GLU A 124 51.81 -3.83 -31.78
CA GLU A 124 51.85 -2.36 -32.09
C GLU A 124 51.57 -2.11 -33.61
N GLY A 125 51.18 -0.88 -34.01
CA GLY A 125 51.06 -0.42 -35.42
C GLY A 125 49.66 -0.54 -36.07
N GLU A 126 49.31 0.07 -37.21
CA GLU A 126 49.87 1.12 -38.12
C GLU A 126 48.70 1.73 -38.97
N VAL A 127 48.80 2.93 -39.58
CA VAL A 127 47.70 3.58 -40.37
C VAL A 127 48.21 4.37 -41.61
N GLU A 128 47.63 4.12 -42.79
CA GLU A 128 47.67 4.91 -44.06
C GLU A 128 46.37 4.63 -44.86
N GLY A 129 45.90 5.38 -45.86
CA GLY A 129 46.33 6.68 -46.44
C GLY A 129 45.83 6.90 -47.90
N GLU A 130 45.05 7.96 -48.13
CA GLU A 130 44.80 8.72 -49.40
C GLU A 130 44.18 8.10 -50.69
N GLU A 131 43.02 8.67 -51.08
CA GLU A 131 42.60 9.30 -52.37
C GLU A 131 42.63 8.64 -53.79
N ASP A 132 41.54 8.92 -54.53
CA ASP A 132 41.32 9.15 -55.97
C ASP A 132 41.99 8.35 -57.12
N ALA A 133 41.15 7.90 -58.09
CA ALA A 133 41.38 8.05 -59.54
C ALA A 133 40.14 7.71 -60.42
N GLU A 134 40.17 8.18 -61.68
CA GLU A 134 39.02 8.26 -62.59
C GLU A 134 38.66 6.99 -63.41
N ASN A 135 37.44 7.05 -63.95
CA ASN A 135 36.75 6.12 -64.85
C ASN A 135 37.47 5.87 -66.21
N GLU A 136 38.13 4.72 -66.40
CA GLU A 136 38.56 4.22 -67.71
C GLU A 136 37.62 3.13 -68.28
N GLY A 137 37.52 3.08 -69.62
CA GLY A 137 36.50 2.28 -70.33
C GLY A 137 36.80 0.78 -70.41
N ILE A 138 35.88 -0.03 -69.86
CA ILE A 138 35.84 -1.50 -69.86
C ILE A 138 36.36 -2.09 -71.19
N THR A 139 37.54 -2.70 -71.16
CA THR A 139 38.13 -3.36 -72.34
C THR A 139 37.51 -4.74 -72.58
N ALA A 140 37.83 -5.37 -73.71
CA ALA A 140 37.44 -6.76 -73.95
C ALA A 140 38.05 -7.76 -72.94
N GLY A 141 39.13 -7.38 -72.24
CA GLY A 141 39.67 -8.13 -71.11
C GLY A 141 38.78 -8.00 -69.87
N ASP A 142 38.23 -6.81 -69.63
CA ASP A 142 37.38 -6.51 -68.48
C ASP A 142 35.95 -7.02 -68.66
N VAL A 143 35.43 -7.07 -69.90
CA VAL A 143 34.21 -7.84 -70.21
C VAL A 143 34.44 -9.33 -69.95
N PHE A 144 35.63 -9.86 -70.23
CA PHE A 144 35.96 -11.26 -69.90
C PHE A 144 36.21 -11.46 -68.40
N ALA A 145 36.70 -10.43 -67.68
CA ALA A 145 36.82 -10.44 -66.23
C ALA A 145 35.44 -10.43 -65.59
N LEU A 146 34.56 -9.48 -65.94
CA LEU A 146 33.16 -9.45 -65.51
C LEU A 146 32.38 -10.69 -65.96
N GLU A 147 32.61 -11.27 -67.14
CA GLU A 147 31.95 -12.54 -67.49
C GLU A 147 32.53 -13.71 -66.68
N MET A 148 33.83 -13.73 -66.38
CA MET A 148 34.45 -14.77 -65.54
C MET A 148 34.13 -14.60 -64.06
N GLU A 149 33.86 -13.37 -63.61
CA GLU A 149 33.42 -13.02 -62.26
C GLU A 149 31.92 -13.24 -62.11
N LEU A 150 31.08 -12.77 -63.02
CA LEU A 150 29.67 -13.15 -63.07
C LEU A 150 29.47 -14.66 -63.27
N ASN A 151 30.40 -15.39 -63.93
CA ASN A 151 30.42 -16.86 -63.91
C ASN A 151 31.05 -17.49 -62.66
N ARG A 152 31.89 -16.76 -61.89
CA ARG A 152 32.35 -17.18 -60.55
C ARG A 152 31.29 -16.93 -59.50
N GLU A 153 30.50 -15.87 -59.62
CA GLU A 153 29.40 -15.47 -58.75
C GLU A 153 28.15 -16.26 -59.06
N ASN A 154 27.78 -16.47 -60.32
CA ASN A 154 26.79 -17.49 -60.65
C ASN A 154 27.27 -18.89 -60.25
N LYS A 155 28.59 -19.16 -60.11
CA LYS A 155 29.11 -20.39 -59.46
C LYS A 155 29.21 -20.33 -57.94
N LYS A 156 29.25 -19.16 -57.30
CA LYS A 156 29.12 -18.97 -55.83
C LYS A 156 27.65 -19.14 -55.48
N MET A 157 26.75 -18.35 -56.07
CA MET A 157 25.31 -18.50 -55.98
C MET A 157 24.82 -19.91 -56.36
N MET A 158 25.34 -20.59 -57.40
CA MET A 158 24.97 -22.00 -57.68
C MET A 158 25.59 -23.03 -56.70
N LYS A 159 26.58 -22.65 -55.88
CA LYS A 159 27.11 -23.46 -54.77
C LYS A 159 26.40 -23.16 -53.44
N GLU A 160 26.00 -21.91 -53.22
CA GLU A 160 25.33 -21.40 -52.02
C GLU A 160 23.83 -21.70 -52.08
N LYS A 161 23.14 -21.39 -53.19
CA LYS A 161 21.77 -21.87 -53.51
C LYS A 161 21.73 -23.37 -53.88
N ARG A 162 22.69 -24.15 -53.41
CA ARG A 162 22.65 -25.62 -53.36
C ARG A 162 22.98 -26.10 -51.96
N THR A 163 22.06 -25.81 -51.06
CA THR A 163 21.87 -26.59 -49.83
C THR A 163 21.98 -28.08 -50.19
N ARG A 164 23.03 -28.74 -49.68
CA ARG A 164 23.23 -30.16 -49.98
C ARG A 164 22.18 -30.94 -49.22
N SER A 165 21.08 -31.25 -49.91
CA SER A 165 20.01 -32.16 -49.50
C SER A 165 20.55 -33.22 -48.55
N LYS A 166 20.09 -33.17 -47.29
CA LYS A 166 20.58 -34.01 -46.19
C LYS A 166 20.11 -35.47 -46.36
N LEU A 167 19.13 -35.69 -47.23
CA LEU A 167 18.62 -37.01 -47.61
C LEU A 167 19.72 -37.93 -48.15
N PRO A 168 19.90 -39.13 -47.56
CA PRO A 168 20.67 -40.22 -48.13
C PRO A 168 20.30 -40.51 -49.59
N ARG A 169 21.27 -41.00 -50.37
CA ARG A 169 21.14 -41.17 -51.83
C ARG A 169 19.95 -42.06 -52.26
N ALA A 170 19.53 -43.01 -51.42
CA ALA A 170 18.33 -43.83 -51.65
C ALA A 170 17.04 -43.02 -51.43
N LEU A 171 16.91 -42.33 -50.29
CA LEU A 171 15.74 -41.52 -49.94
C LEU A 171 15.54 -40.32 -50.87
N ARG A 172 16.61 -39.81 -51.49
CA ARG A 172 16.50 -38.78 -52.54
C ARG A 172 15.77 -39.28 -53.80
N GLY A 173 15.81 -40.59 -54.07
CA GLY A 173 14.99 -41.21 -55.11
C GLY A 173 13.51 -41.21 -54.72
N LEU A 174 13.21 -41.65 -53.49
CA LEU A 174 11.84 -41.67 -52.95
C LEU A 174 11.23 -40.27 -52.87
N MET A 175 12.01 -39.25 -52.48
CA MET A 175 11.61 -37.84 -52.45
C MET A 175 11.31 -37.31 -53.86
N GLY A 176 12.08 -37.74 -54.86
CA GLY A 176 11.80 -37.45 -56.26
C GLY A 176 10.49 -38.06 -56.73
N GLU A 177 10.17 -39.30 -56.31
CA GLU A 177 8.88 -39.93 -56.61
C GLU A 177 7.71 -39.25 -55.88
N ALA A 178 7.86 -38.90 -54.60
CA ALA A 178 6.85 -38.15 -53.84
C ALA A 178 6.50 -36.81 -54.52
N ASN A 179 7.49 -36.02 -54.93
CA ASN A 179 7.28 -34.78 -55.68
C ASN A 179 6.61 -35.02 -57.04
N ILE A 180 6.93 -36.12 -57.73
CA ILE A 180 6.29 -36.49 -59.01
C ILE A 180 4.84 -36.95 -58.81
N ARG A 181 4.50 -37.59 -57.68
CA ARG A 181 3.11 -37.94 -57.32
C ARG A 181 2.30 -36.70 -56.94
N TYR A 182 2.86 -35.80 -56.13
CA TYR A 182 2.24 -34.51 -55.81
C TYR A 182 1.93 -33.72 -57.10
N ALA A 183 2.89 -33.59 -58.01
CA ALA A 183 2.72 -32.93 -59.30
C ALA A 183 1.74 -33.64 -60.28
N ARG A 184 1.21 -34.83 -59.93
CA ARG A 184 0.13 -35.53 -60.65
C ARG A 184 -1.24 -35.37 -59.99
N GLY A 185 -1.30 -34.81 -58.78
CA GLY A 185 -2.51 -34.74 -57.96
C GLY A 185 -2.69 -35.92 -56.99
N ASP A 186 -1.76 -36.88 -56.95
CA ASP A 186 -1.80 -38.06 -56.06
C ASP A 186 -1.40 -37.67 -54.60
N LYS A 187 -2.13 -36.73 -53.98
CA LYS A 187 -1.75 -36.10 -52.70
C LYS A 187 -1.62 -37.09 -51.53
N GLU A 188 -2.50 -38.08 -51.44
CA GLU A 188 -2.48 -39.09 -50.36
C GLU A 188 -1.23 -39.99 -50.44
N ASP A 189 -0.91 -40.52 -51.63
CA ASP A 189 0.31 -41.28 -51.90
C ASP A 189 1.57 -40.45 -51.60
N ALA A 190 1.54 -39.15 -51.92
CA ALA A 190 2.65 -38.23 -51.64
C ALA A 190 2.87 -38.05 -50.13
N ILE A 191 1.82 -37.84 -49.33
CA ILE A 191 1.92 -37.74 -47.87
C ILE A 191 2.50 -39.03 -47.28
N LEU A 192 2.01 -40.20 -47.70
CA LEU A 192 2.50 -41.50 -47.20
C LEU A 192 4.00 -41.71 -47.47
N MET A 193 4.47 -41.32 -48.66
CA MET A 193 5.91 -41.37 -48.97
C MET A 193 6.71 -40.32 -48.19
N CYS A 194 6.22 -39.10 -48.03
CA CYS A 194 6.87 -38.09 -47.20
C CYS A 194 7.01 -38.56 -45.74
N MET A 195 5.97 -39.15 -45.15
CA MET A 195 6.03 -39.73 -43.81
C MET A 195 7.05 -40.87 -43.69
N GLU A 196 7.15 -41.76 -44.67
CA GLU A 196 8.17 -42.83 -44.67
C GLU A 196 9.60 -42.29 -44.86
N ILE A 197 9.78 -41.20 -45.61
CA ILE A 197 11.08 -40.50 -45.70
C ILE A 197 11.43 -39.85 -44.36
N ILE A 198 10.47 -39.19 -43.70
CA ILE A 198 10.65 -38.58 -42.37
C ILE A 198 11.01 -39.66 -41.34
N ARG A 199 10.38 -40.83 -41.39
CA ARG A 199 10.67 -42.00 -40.54
C ARG A 199 12.08 -42.58 -40.73
N GLN A 200 12.76 -42.28 -41.84
CA GLN A 200 14.13 -42.72 -42.11
C GLN A 200 15.17 -41.59 -42.09
N ALA A 201 14.75 -40.32 -42.12
CA ALA A 201 15.62 -39.15 -42.13
C ALA A 201 14.94 -37.91 -41.50
N PRO A 202 14.69 -37.89 -40.18
CA PRO A 202 13.95 -36.82 -39.49
C PRO A 202 14.67 -35.45 -39.43
N LEU A 203 15.85 -35.33 -40.04
CA LEU A 203 16.66 -34.11 -40.13
C LEU A 203 16.69 -33.50 -41.56
N ALA A 204 15.98 -34.11 -42.51
CA ALA A 204 15.76 -33.56 -43.85
C ALA A 204 14.58 -32.57 -43.82
N TYR A 205 14.72 -31.43 -44.50
CA TYR A 205 13.67 -30.40 -44.53
C TYR A 205 12.72 -30.60 -45.71
N GLU A 206 13.23 -31.20 -46.78
CA GLU A 206 12.54 -31.36 -48.05
C GLU A 206 11.18 -32.09 -47.92
N PRO A 207 11.04 -33.18 -47.13
CA PRO A 207 9.74 -33.84 -46.93
C PRO A 207 8.71 -32.97 -46.21
N PHE A 208 9.14 -32.17 -45.23
CA PHE A 208 8.26 -31.28 -44.47
C PHE A 208 7.79 -30.09 -45.32
N SER A 209 8.68 -29.52 -46.13
CA SER A 209 8.33 -28.47 -47.11
C SER A 209 7.28 -28.98 -48.12
N THR A 210 7.47 -30.19 -48.68
CA THR A 210 6.48 -30.79 -49.58
C THR A 210 5.16 -31.12 -48.89
N MET A 211 5.15 -31.59 -47.63
CA MET A 211 3.89 -31.79 -46.89
C MET A 211 3.20 -30.46 -46.56
N ALA A 212 3.94 -29.41 -46.21
CA ALA A 212 3.38 -28.08 -45.99
C ALA A 212 2.62 -27.59 -47.23
N MET A 213 3.26 -27.67 -48.40
CA MET A 213 2.63 -27.38 -49.70
C MET A 213 1.41 -28.27 -49.96
N ILE A 214 1.46 -29.58 -49.68
CA ILE A 214 0.30 -30.47 -49.89
C ILE A 214 -0.90 -30.06 -49.01
N TYR A 215 -0.67 -29.62 -47.77
CA TYR A 215 -1.75 -29.19 -46.86
C TYR A 215 -2.27 -27.78 -47.17
N GLU A 216 -1.40 -26.86 -47.60
CA GLU A 216 -1.75 -25.56 -48.19
C GLU A 216 -2.67 -25.76 -49.41
N ASP A 217 -2.26 -26.64 -50.33
CA ASP A 217 -3.01 -27.05 -51.53
C ASP A 217 -4.24 -27.93 -51.20
N GLN A 218 -4.53 -28.19 -49.91
CA GLN A 218 -5.77 -28.79 -49.39
C GLN A 218 -6.62 -27.80 -48.57
N GLY A 219 -6.13 -26.60 -48.27
CA GLY A 219 -6.78 -25.61 -47.39
C GLY A 219 -6.62 -25.89 -45.88
N ASP A 220 -5.76 -26.83 -45.49
CA ASP A 220 -5.49 -27.17 -44.08
C ASP A 220 -4.34 -26.30 -43.53
N MET A 221 -4.63 -25.00 -43.39
CA MET A 221 -3.64 -23.97 -43.08
C MET A 221 -2.91 -24.22 -41.75
N GLU A 222 -3.57 -24.83 -40.76
CA GLU A 222 -2.94 -25.22 -39.49
C GLU A 222 -1.80 -26.23 -39.69
N LYS A 223 -2.05 -27.33 -40.44
CA LYS A 223 -1.04 -28.36 -40.70
C LYS A 223 0.02 -27.87 -41.68
N ALA A 224 -0.37 -27.06 -42.66
CA ALA A 224 0.56 -26.40 -43.57
C ALA A 224 1.60 -25.58 -42.79
N LEU A 225 1.13 -24.76 -41.84
CA LEU A 225 1.97 -23.91 -41.00
C LEU A 225 2.84 -24.74 -40.03
N GLN A 226 2.29 -25.77 -39.38
CA GLN A 226 3.07 -26.68 -38.50
C GLN A 226 4.23 -27.36 -39.24
N PHE A 227 3.98 -27.95 -40.42
CA PHE A 227 5.04 -28.60 -41.20
C PHE A 227 5.98 -27.60 -41.85
N GLY A 228 5.50 -26.41 -42.24
CA GLY A 228 6.31 -25.33 -42.77
C GLY A 228 7.32 -24.78 -41.75
N LEU A 229 6.89 -24.51 -40.52
CA LEU A 229 7.77 -24.09 -39.42
C LEU A 229 8.85 -25.13 -39.10
N ILE A 230 8.52 -26.44 -39.19
CA ILE A 230 9.50 -27.52 -39.06
C ILE A 230 10.50 -27.51 -40.24
N ALA A 231 10.04 -27.29 -41.47
CA ALA A 231 10.91 -27.19 -42.65
C ALA A 231 11.89 -26.01 -42.54
N ALA A 232 11.41 -24.80 -42.24
CA ALA A 232 12.23 -23.61 -42.10
C ALA A 232 13.23 -23.72 -40.92
N HIS A 233 12.85 -24.42 -39.83
CA HIS A 233 13.79 -24.76 -38.76
C HIS A 233 14.88 -25.77 -39.14
N LEU A 234 14.66 -26.61 -40.16
CA LEU A 234 15.63 -27.57 -40.69
C LEU A 234 16.46 -27.00 -41.85
N ASN A 235 15.98 -25.91 -42.48
CA ASN A 235 16.63 -25.08 -43.50
C ASN A 235 16.70 -23.59 -43.08
N PRO A 236 17.50 -23.20 -42.05
CA PRO A 236 17.45 -21.83 -41.53
C PRO A 236 18.01 -20.74 -42.46
N SER A 237 18.49 -21.10 -43.66
CA SER A 237 19.16 -20.18 -44.60
C SER A 237 18.23 -19.53 -45.62
N ASP A 238 16.93 -19.85 -45.63
CA ASP A 238 15.96 -19.26 -46.56
C ASP A 238 15.10 -18.20 -45.85
N CYS A 239 15.34 -16.92 -46.17
CA CYS A 239 14.56 -15.81 -45.62
C CYS A 239 13.13 -15.77 -46.15
N GLU A 240 12.89 -16.23 -47.39
CA GLU A 240 11.57 -16.16 -48.01
C GLU A 240 10.63 -17.23 -47.43
N GLU A 241 11.15 -18.41 -47.07
CA GLU A 241 10.38 -19.41 -46.31
C GLU A 241 9.90 -18.83 -44.97
N TRP A 242 10.73 -18.10 -44.22
CA TRP A 242 10.33 -17.47 -42.96
C TRP A 242 9.29 -16.37 -43.11
N VAL A 243 9.32 -15.58 -44.18
CA VAL A 243 8.34 -14.51 -44.43
C VAL A 243 6.98 -15.11 -44.79
N LYS A 244 6.93 -16.08 -45.72
CA LYS A 244 5.69 -16.77 -46.10
C LYS A 244 4.99 -17.40 -44.88
N LEU A 245 5.77 -17.98 -43.95
CA LEU A 245 5.25 -18.54 -42.70
C LEU A 245 4.83 -17.49 -41.66
N ALA A 246 5.38 -16.27 -41.74
CA ALA A 246 4.89 -15.14 -40.96
C ALA A 246 3.54 -14.65 -41.49
N ASP A 247 3.42 -14.50 -42.81
CA ASP A 247 2.18 -14.07 -43.48
C ASP A 247 1.05 -15.09 -43.25
N MET A 248 1.32 -16.39 -43.42
CA MET A 248 0.40 -17.48 -43.05
C MET A 248 0.07 -17.54 -41.54
N SER A 249 0.89 -16.93 -40.68
CA SER A 249 0.56 -16.78 -39.25
C SER A 249 -0.36 -15.57 -39.01
N LEU A 250 -0.24 -14.51 -39.80
CA LEU A 250 -1.14 -13.35 -39.76
C LEU A 250 -2.52 -13.70 -40.32
N GLU A 251 -2.60 -14.52 -41.37
CA GLU A 251 -3.86 -15.09 -41.88
C GLU A 251 -4.60 -15.98 -40.86
N GLN A 252 -3.96 -16.31 -39.73
CA GLN A 252 -4.53 -17.07 -38.61
C GLN A 252 -4.63 -16.24 -37.31
N ASP A 253 -4.53 -14.91 -37.40
CA ASP A 253 -4.47 -13.96 -36.26
C ASP A 253 -3.37 -14.25 -35.22
N ASN A 254 -2.40 -15.11 -35.54
CA ASN A 254 -1.32 -15.57 -34.66
C ASN A 254 -0.13 -14.59 -34.67
N ILE A 255 -0.39 -13.33 -34.33
CA ILE A 255 0.55 -12.20 -34.36
C ILE A 255 1.89 -12.53 -33.68
N LYS A 256 1.87 -13.14 -32.49
CA LYS A 256 3.09 -13.54 -31.75
C LYS A 256 3.98 -14.51 -32.54
N GLN A 257 3.38 -15.42 -33.31
CA GLN A 257 4.12 -16.36 -34.14
C GLN A 257 4.73 -15.66 -35.36
N ALA A 258 4.00 -14.74 -35.98
CA ALA A 258 4.53 -13.89 -37.06
C ALA A 258 5.74 -13.06 -36.60
N ILE A 259 5.69 -12.45 -35.41
CA ILE A 259 6.82 -11.72 -34.79
C ILE A 259 8.05 -12.63 -34.63
N ILE A 260 7.87 -13.89 -34.23
CA ILE A 260 8.97 -14.88 -34.13
C ILE A 260 9.54 -15.16 -35.52
N CYS A 261 8.71 -15.43 -36.53
CA CYS A 261 9.13 -15.72 -37.91
C CYS A 261 9.90 -14.54 -38.55
N TYR A 262 9.36 -13.32 -38.48
CA TYR A 262 10.08 -12.10 -38.89
C TYR A 262 11.40 -11.94 -38.11
N SER A 263 11.42 -12.25 -36.81
CA SER A 263 12.64 -12.26 -35.98
C SER A 263 13.62 -13.40 -36.27
N LYS A 264 13.28 -14.39 -37.12
CA LYS A 264 14.23 -15.30 -37.75
C LYS A 264 14.75 -14.69 -39.05
N ALA A 265 13.86 -14.21 -39.93
CA ALA A 265 14.24 -13.59 -41.21
C ALA A 265 15.27 -12.45 -41.05
N ILE A 266 15.04 -11.53 -40.11
CA ILE A 266 15.93 -10.39 -39.81
C ILE A 266 17.32 -10.82 -39.29
N LYS A 267 17.48 -12.06 -38.80
CA LYS A 267 18.80 -12.59 -38.38
C LYS A 267 19.63 -13.12 -39.54
N TYR A 268 19.04 -13.24 -40.73
CA TYR A 268 19.69 -13.71 -41.96
C TYR A 268 19.76 -12.62 -43.03
N ASP A 269 18.75 -11.73 -43.10
CA ASP A 269 18.79 -10.46 -43.82
C ASP A 269 18.49 -9.29 -42.86
N PRO A 270 19.52 -8.74 -42.18
CA PRO A 270 19.36 -7.62 -41.24
C PRO A 270 19.22 -6.26 -41.93
N THR A 271 19.44 -6.21 -43.25
CA THR A 271 19.42 -5.00 -44.08
C THR A 271 18.03 -4.66 -44.63
N ASN A 272 17.07 -5.58 -44.53
CA ASN A 272 15.75 -5.42 -45.12
C ASN A 272 14.84 -4.50 -44.29
N VAL A 273 14.72 -3.24 -44.73
CA VAL A 273 13.79 -2.25 -44.12
C VAL A 273 12.37 -2.80 -44.00
N ARG A 274 11.86 -3.54 -45.00
CA ARG A 274 10.50 -4.10 -44.96
C ARG A 274 10.31 -5.09 -43.80
N PHE A 275 11.23 -6.03 -43.59
CA PHE A 275 11.09 -7.00 -42.49
C PHE A 275 11.19 -6.34 -41.12
N LEU A 276 12.02 -5.30 -40.99
CA LEU A 276 12.07 -4.47 -39.79
C LEU A 276 10.75 -3.71 -39.58
N TRP A 277 10.15 -3.16 -40.63
CA TRP A 277 8.88 -2.42 -40.58
C TRP A 277 7.73 -3.31 -40.11
N GLU A 278 7.44 -4.39 -40.85
CA GLU A 278 6.33 -5.30 -40.55
C GLU A 278 6.39 -5.78 -39.10
N ARG A 279 7.58 -6.24 -38.65
CA ARG A 279 7.76 -6.69 -37.27
C ARG A 279 7.54 -5.58 -36.24
N SER A 280 7.94 -4.34 -36.53
CA SER A 280 7.79 -3.23 -35.59
C SER A 280 6.32 -2.83 -35.44
N SER A 281 5.56 -2.83 -36.55
CA SER A 281 4.10 -2.65 -36.51
C SER A 281 3.39 -3.79 -35.77
N LEU A 282 3.83 -5.05 -35.94
CA LEU A 282 3.29 -6.17 -35.16
C LEU A 282 3.62 -6.07 -33.66
N TYR A 283 4.75 -5.48 -33.27
CA TYR A 283 5.04 -5.18 -31.86
C TYR A 283 4.16 -4.06 -31.30
N GLU A 284 3.86 -3.02 -32.10
CA GLU A 284 2.89 -1.97 -31.75
C GLU A 284 1.49 -2.56 -31.52
N GLN A 285 1.01 -3.44 -32.41
CA GLN A 285 -0.27 -4.16 -32.26
C GLN A 285 -0.36 -5.06 -31.01
N VAL A 286 0.78 -5.46 -30.43
CA VAL A 286 0.87 -6.25 -29.19
C VAL A 286 1.06 -5.39 -27.94
N GLY A 287 1.30 -4.08 -28.08
CA GLY A 287 1.64 -3.17 -26.97
C GLY A 287 3.09 -3.30 -26.48
N GLU A 288 3.97 -3.95 -27.24
CA GLU A 288 5.39 -4.15 -26.92
C GLU A 288 6.24 -2.97 -27.43
N HIS A 289 5.82 -1.75 -27.11
CA HIS A 289 6.32 -0.49 -27.67
C HIS A 289 7.85 -0.43 -27.71
N LYS A 290 8.55 -0.84 -26.64
CA LYS A 290 10.02 -0.79 -26.57
C LYS A 290 10.71 -1.63 -27.64
N GLN A 291 10.13 -2.76 -28.04
CA GLN A 291 10.66 -3.62 -29.10
C GLN A 291 10.33 -3.07 -30.51
N ALA A 292 9.21 -2.35 -30.65
CA ALA A 292 8.89 -1.58 -31.85
C ALA A 292 9.88 -0.41 -32.04
N MET A 293 10.15 0.38 -31.00
CA MET A 293 11.09 1.52 -31.04
C MET A 293 12.50 1.11 -31.46
N ASP A 294 12.98 -0.01 -30.92
CA ASP A 294 14.29 -0.56 -31.26
C ASP A 294 14.36 -1.07 -32.71
N GLY A 295 13.22 -1.40 -33.32
CA GLY A 295 13.07 -1.67 -34.74
C GLY A 295 13.01 -0.40 -35.58
N TYR A 296 12.11 0.52 -35.27
CA TYR A 296 11.93 1.79 -35.97
C TYR A 296 13.21 2.65 -35.98
N ARG A 297 13.94 2.74 -34.86
CA ARG A 297 15.27 3.42 -34.80
C ARG A 297 16.31 2.80 -35.76
N ARG A 298 16.28 1.48 -35.97
CA ARG A 298 17.16 0.81 -36.95
C ARG A 298 16.76 1.13 -38.38
N ILE A 299 15.46 1.32 -38.66
CA ILE A 299 14.98 1.73 -39.98
C ILE A 299 15.42 3.17 -40.28
N LEU A 300 15.30 4.12 -39.32
CA LEU A 300 15.80 5.49 -39.50
C LEU A 300 17.30 5.55 -39.84
N ASN A 301 18.10 4.60 -39.34
CA ASN A 301 19.53 4.47 -39.63
C ASN A 301 19.86 3.72 -40.93
N LEU A 302 18.86 3.11 -41.60
CA LEU A 302 19.01 2.34 -42.84
C LEU A 302 18.32 2.99 -44.05
N LEU A 303 17.43 3.96 -43.84
CA LEU A 303 16.77 4.71 -44.90
C LEU A 303 17.75 5.65 -45.63
N PRO A 304 17.80 5.64 -46.97
CA PRO A 304 18.54 6.64 -47.75
C PRO A 304 17.99 8.07 -47.50
N PRO A 305 18.84 9.11 -47.49
CA PRO A 305 18.42 10.50 -47.25
C PRO A 305 17.54 11.11 -48.37
N HIS A 306 17.19 10.32 -49.39
CA HIS A 306 16.35 10.74 -50.51
C HIS A 306 14.87 10.32 -50.33
N ASP A 307 14.58 9.36 -49.45
CA ASP A 307 13.22 8.80 -49.19
C ASP A 307 12.50 9.58 -48.07
N GLY A 308 12.52 10.91 -48.15
CA GLY A 308 12.05 11.81 -47.08
C GLY A 308 10.56 11.63 -46.71
N GLU A 309 9.71 11.17 -47.63
CA GLU A 309 8.30 10.86 -47.34
C GLU A 309 8.16 9.70 -46.35
N HIS A 310 8.91 8.61 -46.56
CA HIS A 310 8.92 7.46 -45.64
C HIS A 310 9.61 7.78 -44.32
N PHE A 311 10.60 8.68 -44.32
CA PHE A 311 11.18 9.21 -43.07
C PHE A 311 10.13 9.95 -42.24
N MET A 312 9.37 10.87 -42.84
CA MET A 312 8.34 11.65 -42.16
C MET A 312 7.15 10.79 -41.67
N GLN A 313 6.78 9.74 -42.42
CA GLN A 313 5.80 8.73 -41.98
C GLN A 313 6.31 7.97 -40.75
N LEU A 314 7.51 7.38 -40.85
CA LEU A 314 8.12 6.60 -39.76
C LEU A 314 8.29 7.42 -38.47
N SER A 315 8.78 8.66 -38.58
CA SER A 315 8.90 9.54 -37.42
C SER A 315 7.55 9.82 -36.76
N ARG A 316 6.45 9.95 -37.51
CA ARG A 316 5.09 10.15 -36.99
C ARG A 316 4.59 8.91 -36.25
N ASP A 317 4.76 7.72 -36.84
CA ASP A 317 4.29 6.46 -36.23
C ASP A 317 5.08 6.16 -34.94
N MET A 318 6.39 6.44 -34.94
CA MET A 318 7.20 6.45 -33.72
C MET A 318 6.70 7.46 -32.67
N ALA A 319 6.41 8.70 -33.08
CA ALA A 319 5.96 9.74 -32.15
C ALA A 319 4.61 9.40 -31.50
N LYS A 320 3.65 8.88 -32.27
CA LYS A 320 2.40 8.30 -31.78
C LYS A 320 2.64 7.16 -30.79
N SER A 321 3.50 6.21 -31.14
CA SER A 321 3.76 5.04 -30.28
C SER A 321 4.53 5.42 -28.99
N TYR A 322 5.33 6.49 -29.00
CA TYR A 322 5.96 7.06 -27.79
C TYR A 322 4.96 7.84 -26.93
N TYR A 323 3.97 8.50 -27.53
CA TYR A 323 2.86 9.14 -26.81
C TYR A 323 2.00 8.09 -26.10
N GLU A 324 1.63 7.01 -26.79
CA GLU A 324 0.92 5.86 -26.21
C GLU A 324 1.72 5.18 -25.08
N SER A 325 3.06 5.13 -25.19
CA SER A 325 3.93 4.61 -24.13
C SER A 325 4.31 5.63 -23.04
N SER A 326 3.73 6.84 -23.06
CA SER A 326 4.02 7.97 -22.15
C SER A 326 5.48 8.44 -22.11
N GLU A 327 6.31 8.14 -23.12
CA GLU A 327 7.72 8.55 -23.20
C GLU A 327 7.86 9.88 -23.98
N LEU A 328 7.17 10.94 -23.52
CA LEU A 328 7.00 12.23 -24.23
C LEU A 328 8.32 12.85 -24.75
N MET A 329 9.38 12.85 -23.95
CA MET A 329 10.69 13.42 -24.35
C MET A 329 11.31 12.69 -25.55
N SER A 330 11.10 11.37 -25.68
CA SER A 330 11.54 10.58 -26.83
C SER A 330 10.74 10.94 -28.09
N ALA A 331 9.43 11.16 -27.95
CA ALA A 331 8.55 11.57 -29.05
C ALA A 331 8.96 12.94 -29.62
N ILE A 332 9.21 13.92 -28.73
CA ILE A 332 9.64 15.28 -29.10
C ILE A 332 10.99 15.23 -29.84
N GLY A 333 11.96 14.46 -29.36
CA GLY A 333 13.26 14.34 -30.03
C GLY A 333 13.16 13.84 -31.47
N VAL A 334 12.33 12.82 -31.72
CA VAL A 334 12.09 12.26 -33.07
C VAL A 334 11.33 13.24 -33.97
N MET A 335 10.39 14.01 -33.42
CA MET A 335 9.69 15.08 -34.17
C MET A 335 10.60 16.28 -34.48
N GLU A 336 11.43 16.72 -33.54
CA GLU A 336 12.43 17.76 -33.78
C GLU A 336 13.43 17.34 -34.86
N GLU A 337 13.90 16.09 -34.84
CA GLU A 337 14.80 15.56 -35.87
C GLU A 337 14.14 15.53 -37.27
N ALA A 338 12.87 15.12 -37.35
CA ALA A 338 12.10 15.13 -38.60
C ALA A 338 11.92 16.56 -39.16
N LEU A 339 11.49 17.51 -38.31
CA LEU A 339 11.30 18.92 -38.68
C LEU A 339 12.61 19.64 -39.03
N LYS A 340 13.76 19.19 -38.48
CA LYS A 340 15.10 19.70 -38.82
C LYS A 340 15.63 19.12 -40.14
N ARG A 341 15.40 17.82 -40.42
CA ARG A 341 15.92 17.14 -41.62
C ARG A 341 15.15 17.46 -42.91
N HIS A 342 13.82 17.55 -42.88
CA HIS A 342 13.00 17.75 -44.09
C HIS A 342 11.96 18.88 -43.96
N PRO A 343 12.40 20.15 -43.76
CA PRO A 343 11.50 21.29 -43.54
C PRO A 343 10.56 21.62 -44.73
N GLU A 344 10.85 21.14 -45.94
CA GLU A 344 10.01 21.35 -47.13
C GLU A 344 8.89 20.30 -47.30
N LEU A 345 8.99 19.15 -46.62
CA LEU A 345 8.01 18.03 -46.70
C LEU A 345 7.07 17.99 -45.48
N VAL A 346 7.00 19.06 -44.70
CA VAL A 346 6.22 19.12 -43.46
C VAL A 346 4.72 19.17 -43.73
N SER A 347 4.07 18.01 -43.65
CA SER A 347 2.61 17.89 -43.68
C SER A 347 1.95 18.56 -42.46
N PRO A 348 0.72 19.12 -42.58
CA PRO A 348 0.02 19.72 -41.44
C PRO A 348 -0.27 18.70 -40.33
N GLU A 349 -0.40 17.43 -40.66
CA GLU A 349 -0.56 16.31 -39.71
C GLU A 349 0.67 16.15 -38.80
N CYS A 350 1.88 16.26 -39.35
CA CYS A 350 3.12 16.24 -38.56
C CYS A 350 3.25 17.47 -37.65
N ILE A 351 2.78 18.65 -38.09
CA ILE A 351 2.70 19.85 -37.25
C ILE A 351 1.69 19.63 -36.11
N ASN A 352 0.54 19.04 -36.41
CA ASN A 352 -0.55 18.78 -35.46
C ASN A 352 -0.08 17.86 -34.31
N MET A 353 0.66 16.79 -34.65
CA MET A 353 1.29 15.84 -33.72
C MET A 353 2.43 16.49 -32.91
N ALA A 354 3.32 17.25 -33.56
CA ALA A 354 4.40 17.95 -32.84
C ALA A 354 3.86 18.98 -31.84
N ALA A 355 2.82 19.73 -32.20
CA ALA A 355 2.14 20.67 -31.31
C ALA A 355 1.44 19.96 -30.14
N GLU A 356 0.80 18.81 -30.39
CA GLU A 356 0.25 17.91 -29.36
C GLU A 356 1.31 17.55 -28.30
N LEU A 357 2.47 17.07 -28.76
CA LEU A 357 3.56 16.63 -27.90
C LEU A 357 4.21 17.77 -27.11
N TYR A 358 4.40 18.94 -27.72
CA TYR A 358 4.90 20.11 -27.00
C TYR A 358 3.90 20.62 -25.95
N ILE A 359 2.58 20.61 -26.24
CA ILE A 359 1.54 21.01 -25.27
C ILE A 359 1.49 20.00 -24.11
N ALA A 360 1.51 18.70 -24.40
CA ALA A 360 1.53 17.63 -23.39
C ALA A 360 2.78 17.65 -22.48
N ASN A 361 3.87 18.27 -22.93
CA ASN A 361 5.11 18.47 -22.16
C ASN A 361 5.26 19.91 -21.62
N HIS A 362 4.17 20.71 -21.62
CA HIS A 362 4.11 22.12 -21.19
C HIS A 362 5.07 23.09 -21.92
N GLN A 363 5.62 22.70 -23.08
CA GLN A 363 6.55 23.51 -23.88
C GLN A 363 5.80 24.43 -24.87
N HIS A 364 4.83 25.19 -24.36
CA HIS A 364 3.93 26.04 -25.17
C HIS A 364 4.67 27.07 -26.04
N ASN A 365 5.85 27.55 -25.60
CA ASN A 365 6.71 28.43 -26.39
C ASN A 365 7.23 27.76 -27.67
N LYS A 366 7.75 26.52 -27.57
CA LYS A 366 8.20 25.74 -28.74
C LYS A 366 7.03 25.33 -29.63
N ALA A 367 5.89 24.97 -29.05
CA ALA A 367 4.66 24.69 -29.78
C ALA A 367 4.28 25.89 -30.66
N LEU A 368 4.16 27.09 -30.08
CA LEU A 368 3.82 28.31 -30.81
C LEU A 368 4.83 28.64 -31.91
N GLN A 369 6.14 28.53 -31.64
CA GLN A 369 7.18 28.75 -32.64
C GLN A 369 7.05 27.79 -33.83
N ALA A 370 6.81 26.50 -33.58
CA ALA A 370 6.60 25.50 -34.63
C ALA A 370 5.33 25.79 -35.45
N LEU A 371 4.20 26.07 -34.79
CA LEU A 371 2.94 26.46 -35.45
C LEU A 371 3.12 27.69 -36.35
N VAL A 372 3.74 28.76 -35.83
CA VAL A 372 3.99 30.00 -36.59
C VAL A 372 4.89 29.76 -37.79
N LYS A 373 6.02 29.06 -37.58
CA LYS A 373 7.05 28.82 -38.61
C LYS A 373 6.54 27.98 -39.78
N PHE A 374 5.77 26.93 -39.51
CA PHE A 374 5.35 25.98 -40.55
C PHE A 374 3.93 26.25 -41.11
N CYS A 375 3.01 26.83 -40.34
CA CYS A 375 1.66 27.19 -40.83
C CYS A 375 1.56 28.61 -41.44
N LYS A 376 2.66 29.37 -41.54
CA LYS A 376 2.72 30.72 -42.12
C LYS A 376 1.77 31.73 -41.44
N ILE A 377 1.67 31.65 -40.11
CA ILE A 377 0.79 32.52 -39.31
C ILE A 377 1.53 33.82 -39.01
N GLU A 378 0.97 34.97 -39.39
CA GLU A 378 1.60 36.27 -39.12
C GLU A 378 1.19 36.80 -37.73
N LEU A 379 2.18 36.98 -36.85
CA LEU A 379 2.01 37.61 -35.52
C LEU A 379 2.43 39.09 -35.57
N LYS A 380 1.50 40.02 -35.32
CA LYS A 380 1.84 41.44 -35.18
C LYS A 380 2.17 41.77 -33.71
N LYS A 381 3.46 41.89 -33.41
CA LYS A 381 3.98 42.43 -32.13
C LYS A 381 3.92 43.97 -32.14
N GLU A 382 3.78 44.59 -30.97
CA GLU A 382 3.87 46.06 -30.79
C GLU A 382 5.35 46.51 -30.70
N GLU A 383 5.78 47.50 -31.50
CA GLU A 383 7.16 48.02 -31.43
C GLU A 383 7.41 48.82 -30.13
N PRO A 384 8.53 48.60 -29.41
CA PRO A 384 8.86 49.37 -28.22
C PRO A 384 9.24 50.81 -28.60
N LYS A 385 8.41 51.77 -28.19
CA LYS A 385 8.65 53.21 -28.42
C LYS A 385 9.89 53.67 -27.67
N THR A 386 10.92 54.06 -28.42
CA THR A 386 12.13 54.68 -27.90
C THR A 386 11.90 56.15 -27.57
N GLU A 387 11.90 56.50 -26.28
CA GLU A 387 12.11 57.88 -25.82
C GLU A 387 13.55 58.04 -25.31
N PRO A 388 14.36 58.97 -25.85
CA PRO A 388 15.72 59.19 -25.39
C PRO A 388 15.74 60.11 -24.16
N VAL A 389 16.31 59.63 -23.05
CA VAL A 389 16.61 60.44 -21.87
C VAL A 389 18.09 60.27 -21.53
N GLU A 390 18.82 61.38 -21.46
CA GLU A 390 20.25 61.41 -21.12
C GLU A 390 20.49 61.58 -19.61
N GLN A 391 21.71 61.21 -19.17
CA GLN A 391 22.43 61.73 -17.98
C GLN A 391 21.88 61.46 -16.56
N GLN A 392 22.47 60.45 -15.89
CA GLN A 392 23.11 60.51 -14.55
C GLN A 392 23.64 59.09 -14.23
N VAL A 393 24.93 58.76 -14.06
CA VAL A 393 26.12 59.41 -13.43
C VAL A 393 26.11 59.33 -11.90
N GLU A 394 27.18 58.72 -11.36
CA GLU A 394 27.55 58.53 -9.93
C GLU A 394 26.56 57.66 -9.10
N ASN A 395 26.99 56.60 -8.41
CA ASN A 395 28.16 56.52 -7.51
C ASN A 395 29.04 55.26 -7.64
N GLU A 396 30.26 55.42 -7.10
CA GLU A 396 31.24 54.39 -6.72
C GLU A 396 30.73 53.61 -5.45
N GLU A 397 31.38 52.60 -4.84
CA GLU A 397 32.82 52.36 -4.68
C GLU A 397 33.17 50.94 -4.11
N LYS A 398 34.25 50.31 -4.66
CA LYS A 398 35.22 49.30 -4.10
C LYS A 398 34.79 48.10 -3.20
N MET A 399 35.29 46.90 -3.54
CA MET A 399 36.46 46.17 -2.95
C MET A 399 36.46 44.72 -3.55
N ASP A 400 37.51 44.14 -4.18
CA ASP A 400 38.91 43.82 -3.77
C ASP A 400 38.98 42.93 -2.50
N GLU A 401 39.64 41.75 -2.47
CA GLU A 401 40.50 41.00 -3.43
C GLU A 401 40.20 39.48 -3.32
N GLY A 402 40.66 38.62 -4.26
CA GLY A 402 40.64 37.16 -4.07
C GLY A 402 40.68 36.29 -5.33
N GLU A 403 41.87 36.10 -5.92
CA GLU A 403 42.10 35.13 -7.01
C GLU A 403 42.36 33.72 -6.47
N GLU A 404 41.69 32.69 -7.00
CA GLU A 404 42.32 31.44 -7.45
C GLU A 404 41.33 30.56 -8.24
N LYS A 405 41.87 29.69 -9.11
CA LYS A 405 41.17 28.67 -9.93
C LYS A 405 40.29 29.17 -11.09
N GLU A 406 40.98 29.66 -12.12
CA GLU A 406 40.59 29.33 -13.50
C GLU A 406 40.68 27.81 -13.70
N GLU A 407 39.60 27.13 -14.17
CA GLU A 407 39.62 25.91 -15.01
C GLU A 407 38.21 25.30 -15.28
N GLU A 408 37.12 26.09 -15.40
CA GLU A 408 35.80 25.51 -15.72
C GLU A 408 34.83 26.43 -16.50
N LYS A 409 35.32 27.16 -17.52
CA LYS A 409 34.52 28.17 -18.25
C LYS A 409 34.55 28.18 -19.79
N GLU A 410 34.92 27.08 -20.45
CA GLU A 410 34.84 26.94 -21.92
C GLU A 410 33.72 25.99 -22.41
N LYS A 411 32.66 25.80 -21.62
CA LYS A 411 31.51 24.91 -21.97
C LYS A 411 30.10 25.46 -21.63
N GLU A 412 29.95 26.77 -21.41
CA GLU A 412 28.64 27.41 -21.13
C GLU A 412 28.18 28.44 -22.18
N GLU A 413 28.81 28.48 -23.36
CA GLU A 413 28.53 29.51 -24.39
C GLU A 413 27.63 29.08 -25.56
N GLU A 414 27.27 27.80 -25.70
CA GLU A 414 26.40 27.33 -26.81
C GLU A 414 24.92 27.09 -26.43
N GLU A 415 24.56 26.97 -25.14
CA GLU A 415 23.16 26.77 -24.69
C GLU A 415 22.59 27.98 -23.92
N LYS A 416 22.70 29.17 -24.52
CA LYS A 416 21.90 30.35 -24.15
C LYS A 416 21.21 30.94 -25.38
N GLU A 417 20.31 30.14 -26.00
CA GLU A 417 19.28 30.71 -26.86
C GLU A 417 18.49 31.74 -26.05
N ILE A 418 18.48 32.98 -26.53
CA ILE A 418 17.90 34.12 -25.83
C ILE A 418 16.38 33.95 -25.80
N GLU A 419 15.79 33.82 -24.62
CA GLU A 419 14.35 34.02 -24.44
C GLU A 419 14.01 35.49 -24.73
N GLU A 420 13.77 35.82 -26.00
CA GLU A 420 13.12 37.07 -26.37
C GLU A 420 11.74 37.10 -25.69
N PRO A 421 11.45 38.05 -24.78
CA PRO A 421 10.10 38.21 -24.28
C PRO A 421 9.20 38.57 -25.47
N LEU A 422 8.20 37.74 -25.77
CA LEU A 422 7.24 38.03 -26.84
C LEU A 422 6.44 39.29 -26.49
N GLY A 423 6.92 40.43 -26.99
CA GLY A 423 6.24 41.71 -26.92
C GLY A 423 4.79 41.59 -27.41
N VAL A 424 3.88 42.26 -26.72
CA VAL A 424 2.43 42.04 -26.77
C VAL A 424 1.92 41.85 -28.19
N VAL A 425 1.47 40.63 -28.51
CA VAL A 425 0.84 40.32 -29.80
C VAL A 425 -0.53 40.98 -29.82
N LEU A 426 -0.79 41.80 -30.84
CA LEU A 426 -2.01 42.58 -30.99
C LEU A 426 -3.00 41.96 -31.97
N GLU A 427 -2.50 41.40 -33.07
CA GLU A 427 -3.30 40.72 -34.10
C GLU A 427 -2.56 39.47 -34.59
N VAL A 428 -3.33 38.44 -34.91
CA VAL A 428 -2.85 37.17 -35.48
C VAL A 428 -3.63 36.92 -36.76
N ILE A 429 -2.93 36.75 -37.88
CA ILE A 429 -3.56 36.38 -39.16
C ILE A 429 -3.31 34.90 -39.39
N VAL A 430 -4.35 34.10 -39.18
CA VAL A 430 -4.38 32.67 -39.51
C VAL A 430 -4.97 32.51 -40.92
N PRO A 431 -4.28 31.86 -41.88
CA PRO A 431 -4.85 31.57 -43.20
C PRO A 431 -6.09 30.67 -43.14
N ASP A 432 -7.02 30.84 -44.08
CA ASP A 432 -8.25 30.03 -44.16
C ASP A 432 -7.98 28.57 -44.49
N GLU A 433 -6.81 28.23 -45.05
CA GLU A 433 -6.37 26.86 -45.33
C GLU A 433 -5.92 26.07 -44.09
N VAL A 434 -5.83 26.70 -42.90
CA VAL A 434 -5.37 26.04 -41.66
C VAL A 434 -6.51 25.27 -40.97
N PRO A 435 -6.35 23.95 -40.71
CA PRO A 435 -7.32 23.13 -39.96
C PRO A 435 -7.72 23.69 -38.59
N VAL A 436 -8.94 23.37 -38.15
CA VAL A 436 -9.49 23.87 -36.88
C VAL A 436 -8.68 23.37 -35.67
N ASP A 437 -8.21 22.13 -35.69
CA ASP A 437 -7.40 21.54 -34.62
C ASP A 437 -6.10 22.34 -34.38
N ILE A 438 -5.45 22.78 -35.47
CA ILE A 438 -4.25 23.61 -35.41
C ILE A 438 -4.57 25.01 -34.90
N ARG A 439 -5.72 25.58 -35.30
CA ARG A 439 -6.25 26.86 -34.78
C ARG A 439 -6.52 26.78 -33.27
N VAL A 440 -7.06 25.65 -32.80
CA VAL A 440 -7.36 25.38 -31.38
C VAL A 440 -6.09 25.16 -30.56
N LYS A 441 -5.10 24.42 -31.06
CA LYS A 441 -3.79 24.29 -30.40
C LYS A 441 -3.05 25.61 -30.30
N LEU A 442 -3.18 26.49 -31.30
CA LEU A 442 -2.69 27.88 -31.23
C LEU A 442 -3.38 28.66 -30.09
N MET A 443 -4.69 28.52 -29.93
CA MET A 443 -5.46 29.13 -28.83
C MET A 443 -5.01 28.62 -27.46
N VAL A 444 -4.84 27.30 -27.29
CA VAL A 444 -4.31 26.68 -26.06
C VAL A 444 -2.92 27.24 -25.73
N CYS A 445 -2.01 27.34 -26.71
CA CYS A 445 -0.70 27.94 -26.50
C CYS A 445 -0.77 29.41 -26.08
N PHE A 446 -1.67 30.22 -26.64
CA PHE A 446 -1.87 31.60 -26.22
C PHE A 446 -2.49 31.73 -24.82
N ILE A 447 -3.37 30.81 -24.42
CA ILE A 447 -3.98 30.78 -23.08
C ILE A 447 -2.90 30.59 -22.01
N HIS A 448 -2.03 29.59 -22.17
CA HIS A 448 -0.91 29.31 -21.25
C HIS A 448 0.22 30.36 -21.30
N GLN A 449 0.28 31.20 -22.34
CA GLN A 449 1.15 32.38 -22.38
C GLN A 449 0.47 33.65 -21.85
N HIS A 450 -0.77 33.55 -21.35
CA HIS A 450 -1.63 34.67 -20.93
C HIS A 450 -1.92 35.73 -22.03
N VAL A 451 -1.82 35.37 -23.31
CA VAL A 451 -1.99 36.27 -24.47
C VAL A 451 -3.45 36.28 -24.95
N TYR A 452 -4.33 36.90 -24.17
CA TYR A 452 -5.78 36.85 -24.42
C TYR A 452 -6.30 37.79 -25.54
N LYS A 453 -5.55 38.83 -25.95
CA LYS A 453 -6.00 39.81 -26.96
C LYS A 453 -6.43 39.22 -28.32
N PRO A 454 -5.66 38.33 -28.98
CA PRO A 454 -6.05 37.75 -30.27
C PRO A 454 -7.11 36.64 -30.15
N LEU A 455 -7.50 36.26 -28.93
CA LEU A 455 -8.29 35.07 -28.65
C LEU A 455 -9.79 35.28 -28.89
N ASP A 456 -10.32 36.48 -28.63
CA ASP A 456 -11.74 36.82 -28.83
C ASP A 456 -12.29 36.51 -30.25
N PRO A 457 -11.65 36.92 -31.37
CA PRO A 457 -12.13 36.57 -32.70
C PRO A 457 -11.97 35.07 -33.02
N MET A 458 -10.96 34.40 -32.46
CA MET A 458 -10.74 32.97 -32.65
C MET A 458 -11.80 32.13 -31.91
N LEU A 459 -12.12 32.51 -30.66
CA LEU A 459 -13.25 31.96 -29.90
C LEU A 459 -14.57 32.18 -30.62
N THR A 460 -14.80 33.37 -31.17
CA THR A 460 -16.02 33.66 -31.95
C THR A 460 -16.13 32.72 -33.16
N SER A 461 -15.03 32.54 -33.91
CA SER A 461 -14.97 31.60 -35.05
C SER A 461 -15.15 30.14 -34.65
N LEU A 462 -14.76 29.73 -33.44
CA LEU A 462 -15.02 28.39 -32.90
C LEU A 462 -16.49 28.24 -32.48
N MET A 463 -17.04 29.25 -31.79
CA MET A 463 -18.43 29.28 -31.32
C MET A 463 -19.49 29.37 -32.43
N GLU A 464 -19.11 29.74 -33.65
CA GLU A 464 -19.94 29.65 -34.86
C GLU A 464 -20.02 28.22 -35.44
N GLN A 465 -19.11 27.32 -35.04
CA GLN A 465 -19.08 25.91 -35.48
C GLN A 465 -19.88 25.01 -34.51
N SER A 466 -20.25 23.80 -34.93
CA SER A 466 -21.22 23.00 -34.18
C SER A 466 -20.58 22.22 -33.01
N PRO A 467 -21.06 22.36 -31.74
CA PRO A 467 -20.59 21.57 -30.59
C PRO A 467 -20.98 20.08 -30.63
N GLU A 468 -21.55 19.60 -31.75
CA GLU A 468 -21.82 18.19 -32.00
C GLU A 468 -20.68 17.53 -32.81
N GLU A 469 -19.86 18.30 -33.51
CA GLU A 469 -18.81 17.80 -34.40
C GLU A 469 -17.39 18.07 -33.88
N LEU A 470 -17.21 19.08 -33.01
CA LEU A 470 -15.91 19.56 -32.52
C LEU A 470 -15.86 19.67 -30.98
N GLY A 471 -16.62 18.83 -30.27
CA GLY A 471 -16.83 18.96 -28.83
C GLY A 471 -15.62 18.56 -27.96
N ASP A 472 -14.65 17.88 -28.56
CA ASP A 472 -13.30 17.65 -28.05
C ASP A 472 -12.48 18.95 -28.07
N LEU A 473 -12.38 19.61 -29.23
CA LEU A 473 -11.66 20.88 -29.37
C LEU A 473 -12.22 21.99 -28.45
N TYR A 474 -13.54 22.00 -28.24
CA TYR A 474 -14.18 22.88 -27.25
C TYR A 474 -13.80 22.55 -25.80
N LEU A 475 -13.52 21.28 -25.50
CA LEU A 475 -13.08 20.84 -24.17
C LEU A 475 -11.62 21.23 -23.96
N ASP A 476 -10.73 21.02 -24.93
CA ASP A 476 -9.32 21.41 -24.86
C ASP A 476 -9.14 22.90 -24.53
N VAL A 477 -9.86 23.79 -25.25
CA VAL A 477 -9.84 25.24 -24.98
C VAL A 477 -10.43 25.57 -23.61
N ALA A 478 -11.45 24.82 -23.17
CA ALA A 478 -12.05 25.02 -21.85
C ALA A 478 -11.12 24.58 -20.72
N GLU A 479 -10.43 23.43 -20.84
CA GLU A 479 -9.49 22.94 -19.82
C GLU A 479 -8.28 23.85 -19.71
N ALA A 480 -7.69 24.32 -20.82
CA ALA A 480 -6.64 25.33 -20.80
C ALA A 480 -7.07 26.61 -20.05
N PHE A 481 -8.33 27.06 -20.22
CA PHE A 481 -8.86 28.18 -19.43
C PHE A 481 -9.13 27.86 -17.95
N LEU A 482 -9.39 26.60 -17.58
CA LEU A 482 -9.56 26.19 -16.18
C LEU A 482 -8.22 26.15 -15.44
N ASP A 483 -7.19 25.61 -16.08
CA ASP A 483 -5.84 25.51 -15.52
C ASP A 483 -5.23 26.90 -15.27
N GLU A 484 -5.43 27.84 -16.21
CA GLU A 484 -5.07 29.26 -16.07
C GLU A 484 -6.03 30.07 -15.16
N GLY A 485 -7.01 29.42 -14.52
CA GLY A 485 -7.96 30.06 -13.59
C GLY A 485 -8.94 31.05 -14.22
N GLN A 486 -9.06 31.09 -15.55
CA GLN A 486 -9.93 32.00 -16.31
C GLN A 486 -11.36 31.46 -16.44
N TYR A 487 -11.97 31.09 -15.31
CA TYR A 487 -13.26 30.40 -15.23
C TYR A 487 -14.41 31.11 -15.98
N ASN A 488 -14.38 32.45 -16.09
CA ASN A 488 -15.39 33.22 -16.83
C ASN A 488 -15.40 32.90 -18.35
N SER A 489 -14.24 32.57 -18.92
CA SER A 489 -14.08 32.24 -20.35
C SER A 489 -14.32 30.76 -20.63
N ALA A 490 -14.01 29.88 -19.67
CA ALA A 490 -14.31 28.44 -19.75
C ALA A 490 -15.82 28.14 -19.69
N LEU A 491 -16.57 28.85 -18.84
CA LEU A 491 -17.98 28.53 -18.56
C LEU A 491 -18.89 28.50 -19.81
N PRO A 492 -18.83 29.48 -20.76
CA PRO A 492 -19.62 29.43 -21.98
C PRO A 492 -19.37 28.16 -22.81
N LEU A 493 -18.10 27.79 -23.03
CA LEU A 493 -17.70 26.61 -23.81
C LEU A 493 -18.23 25.32 -23.15
N LEU A 494 -18.00 25.16 -21.85
CA LEU A 494 -18.50 24.02 -21.08
C LEU A 494 -20.03 23.95 -21.07
N SER A 495 -20.73 25.10 -21.02
CA SER A 495 -22.19 25.14 -21.07
C SER A 495 -22.76 24.71 -22.44
N ALA A 496 -22.05 25.01 -23.53
CA ALA A 496 -22.41 24.55 -24.88
C ALA A 496 -22.23 23.02 -25.01
N LEU A 497 -21.12 22.46 -24.50
CA LEU A 497 -20.89 21.01 -24.46
C LEU A 497 -21.94 20.27 -23.63
N VAL A 498 -22.29 20.81 -22.46
CA VAL A 498 -23.35 20.27 -21.58
C VAL A 498 -24.73 20.22 -22.27
N CYS A 499 -24.96 21.05 -23.29
CA CYS A 499 -26.20 21.03 -24.09
C CYS A 499 -26.14 20.15 -25.34
N SER A 500 -24.96 19.63 -25.71
CA SER A 500 -24.74 18.75 -26.88
C SER A 500 -25.13 17.30 -26.55
N GLU A 501 -25.93 16.65 -27.40
CA GLU A 501 -26.36 15.25 -27.14
C GLU A 501 -25.18 14.26 -27.13
N ARG A 502 -24.10 14.54 -27.89
CA ARG A 502 -22.91 13.69 -27.98
C ARG A 502 -21.92 13.88 -26.83
N TYR A 503 -21.74 15.13 -26.37
CA TYR A 503 -20.73 15.50 -25.36
C TYR A 503 -21.30 15.69 -23.95
N ASN A 504 -22.54 15.21 -23.72
CA ASN A 504 -23.19 15.08 -22.41
C ASN A 504 -22.54 13.98 -21.54
N LEU A 505 -21.24 14.13 -21.26
CA LEU A 505 -20.36 13.16 -20.62
C LEU A 505 -20.03 13.57 -19.18
N ALA A 506 -19.72 12.58 -18.32
CA ALA A 506 -19.40 12.83 -16.92
C ALA A 506 -18.17 13.74 -16.71
N VAL A 507 -17.18 13.67 -17.59
CA VAL A 507 -15.96 14.52 -17.55
C VAL A 507 -16.31 16.00 -17.81
N VAL A 508 -17.08 16.28 -18.87
CA VAL A 508 -17.54 17.64 -19.20
C VAL A 508 -18.36 18.24 -18.06
N TRP A 509 -19.29 17.45 -17.48
CA TRP A 509 -20.09 17.87 -16.33
C TRP A 509 -19.25 18.09 -15.06
N LEU A 510 -18.13 17.38 -14.88
CA LEU A 510 -17.19 17.58 -13.78
C LEU A 510 -16.46 18.92 -13.93
N ARG A 511 -15.83 19.17 -15.09
CA ARG A 511 -15.17 20.45 -15.40
C ARG A 511 -16.13 21.64 -15.29
N HIS A 512 -17.36 21.48 -15.78
CA HIS A 512 -18.43 22.48 -15.62
C HIS A 512 -18.81 22.72 -14.15
N ALA A 513 -18.81 21.67 -13.30
CA ALA A 513 -19.07 21.81 -11.86
C ALA A 513 -17.92 22.50 -11.11
N GLU A 514 -16.68 22.20 -11.48
CA GLU A 514 -15.45 22.82 -10.95
C GLU A 514 -15.39 24.31 -11.30
N CYS A 515 -15.65 24.64 -12.57
CA CYS A 515 -15.78 26.01 -13.06
C CYS A 515 -16.81 26.82 -12.25
N LEU A 516 -18.02 26.29 -12.08
CA LEU A 516 -19.08 26.93 -11.30
C LEU A 516 -18.75 27.03 -9.79
N LYS A 517 -18.01 26.08 -9.24
CA LYS A 517 -17.52 26.08 -7.85
C LYS A 517 -16.48 27.19 -7.63
N ALA A 518 -15.54 27.36 -8.56
CA ALA A 518 -14.54 28.43 -8.53
C ALA A 518 -15.16 29.82 -8.70
N LEU A 519 -16.19 29.96 -9.55
CA LEU A 519 -17.01 31.17 -9.70
C LEU A 519 -17.96 31.44 -8.52
N GLY A 520 -18.00 30.57 -7.49
CA GLY A 520 -18.88 30.71 -6.33
C GLY A 520 -20.36 30.46 -6.60
N HIS A 521 -20.73 29.92 -7.76
CA HIS A 521 -22.10 29.58 -8.16
C HIS A 521 -22.58 28.25 -7.55
N MET A 522 -22.44 28.12 -6.23
CA MET A 522 -22.57 26.88 -5.46
C MET A 522 -23.86 26.09 -5.73
N ASP A 523 -25.02 26.76 -5.79
CA ASP A 523 -26.33 26.11 -6.01
C ASP A 523 -26.54 25.59 -7.45
N VAL A 524 -25.68 25.99 -8.40
CA VAL A 524 -25.62 25.43 -9.76
C VAL A 524 -24.53 24.37 -9.84
N ALA A 525 -23.35 24.60 -9.26
CA ALA A 525 -22.27 23.62 -9.13
C ALA A 525 -22.78 22.30 -8.50
N VAL A 526 -23.60 22.38 -7.45
CA VAL A 526 -24.25 21.21 -6.81
C VAL A 526 -25.16 20.42 -7.75
N ARG A 527 -25.78 21.06 -8.74
CA ARG A 527 -26.60 20.35 -9.76
C ARG A 527 -25.70 19.63 -10.75
N SER A 528 -24.62 20.28 -11.17
CA SER A 528 -23.61 19.70 -12.05
C SER A 528 -22.91 18.50 -11.40
N TYR A 529 -22.38 18.65 -10.18
CA TYR A 529 -21.80 17.53 -9.42
C TYR A 529 -22.82 16.40 -9.15
N ARG A 530 -24.10 16.71 -8.87
CA ARG A 530 -25.14 15.68 -8.80
C ARG A 530 -25.28 14.94 -10.13
N LYS A 531 -25.28 15.65 -11.26
CA LYS A 531 -25.35 15.04 -12.60
C LYS A 531 -24.14 14.15 -12.89
N VAL A 532 -22.94 14.53 -12.45
CA VAL A 532 -21.74 13.65 -12.48
C VAL A 532 -21.98 12.38 -11.67
N VAL A 533 -22.45 12.48 -10.43
CA VAL A 533 -22.69 11.31 -9.56
C VAL A 533 -23.85 10.42 -10.07
N GLU A 534 -24.83 10.98 -10.78
CA GLU A 534 -25.88 10.21 -11.47
C GLU A 534 -25.36 9.40 -12.68
N MET A 535 -24.31 9.86 -13.35
CA MET A 535 -23.74 9.20 -14.54
C MET A 535 -22.53 8.30 -14.21
N ALA A 536 -21.72 8.70 -13.23
CA ALA A 536 -20.49 8.04 -12.79
C ALA A 536 -20.52 7.88 -11.26
N PRO A 537 -21.35 6.96 -10.72
CA PRO A 537 -21.55 6.84 -9.27
C PRO A 537 -20.28 6.45 -8.51
N LEU A 538 -19.33 5.75 -9.14
CA LEU A 538 -18.07 5.32 -8.51
C LEU A 538 -17.00 6.43 -8.44
N HIS A 539 -17.26 7.63 -8.97
CA HIS A 539 -16.25 8.71 -8.97
C HIS A 539 -16.21 9.46 -7.62
N LEU A 540 -15.21 9.10 -6.81
CA LEU A 540 -15.00 9.60 -5.45
C LEU A 540 -14.97 11.13 -5.34
N GLU A 541 -14.24 11.82 -6.22
CA GLU A 541 -13.90 13.23 -6.03
C GLU A 541 -15.10 14.17 -6.28
N ALA A 542 -15.99 13.81 -7.22
CA ALA A 542 -17.29 14.46 -7.34
C ALA A 542 -18.18 14.23 -6.11
N ARG A 543 -18.15 13.04 -5.48
CA ARG A 543 -18.91 12.78 -4.24
C ARG A 543 -18.39 13.60 -3.06
N LEU A 544 -17.07 13.68 -2.89
CA LEU A 544 -16.43 14.53 -1.86
C LEU A 544 -16.69 16.03 -2.13
N SER A 545 -16.58 16.49 -3.37
CA SER A 545 -16.90 17.88 -3.76
C SER A 545 -18.39 18.21 -3.59
N LEU A 546 -19.30 17.29 -3.92
CA LEU A 546 -20.74 17.45 -3.70
C LEU A 546 -21.06 17.54 -2.22
N SER A 547 -20.46 16.68 -1.38
CA SER A 547 -20.70 16.68 0.06
C SER A 547 -20.20 17.96 0.72
N THR A 548 -18.97 18.38 0.43
CA THR A 548 -18.39 19.63 0.97
C THR A 548 -19.17 20.87 0.51
N LEU A 549 -19.64 20.92 -0.73
CA LEU A 549 -20.53 22.00 -1.20
C LEU A 549 -21.90 22.01 -0.48
N GLN A 550 -22.53 20.84 -0.27
CA GLN A 550 -23.78 20.77 0.48
C GLN A 550 -23.57 21.17 1.96
N GLN A 551 -22.42 20.85 2.55
CA GLN A 551 -22.04 21.31 3.89
C GLN A 551 -21.89 22.85 3.95
N GLN A 552 -21.18 23.45 2.99
CA GLN A 552 -21.04 24.91 2.86
C GLN A 552 -22.40 25.61 2.64
N LEU A 553 -23.33 24.98 1.94
CA LEU A 553 -24.72 25.47 1.75
C LEU A 553 -25.64 25.21 2.96
N GLY A 554 -25.12 24.68 4.08
CA GLY A 554 -25.91 24.40 5.29
C GLY A 554 -26.91 23.26 5.13
N ARG A 555 -26.63 22.28 4.26
CA ARG A 555 -27.51 21.13 3.93
C ARG A 555 -26.88 19.79 4.37
N PRO A 556 -26.61 19.59 5.68
CA PRO A 556 -25.82 18.48 6.19
C PRO A 556 -26.37 17.08 5.88
N GLU A 557 -27.69 16.94 5.69
CA GLU A 557 -28.32 15.65 5.35
C GLU A 557 -27.98 15.22 3.92
N ARG A 558 -28.04 16.15 2.96
CA ARG A 558 -27.64 15.89 1.56
C ARG A 558 -26.13 15.71 1.40
N ALA A 559 -25.35 16.25 2.33
CA ALA A 559 -23.92 15.97 2.42
C ALA A 559 -23.65 14.52 2.88
N LEU A 560 -24.57 13.89 3.63
CA LEU A 560 -24.49 12.46 4.01
C LEU A 560 -25.05 11.53 2.94
N GLU A 561 -26.09 11.94 2.19
CA GLU A 561 -26.57 11.25 0.97
C GLU A 561 -25.41 11.10 -0.05
N ALA A 562 -24.62 12.15 -0.25
CA ALA A 562 -23.47 12.16 -1.15
C ALA A 562 -22.28 11.29 -0.66
N LEU A 563 -22.30 10.84 0.59
CA LEU A 563 -21.27 9.99 1.22
C LEU A 563 -21.84 8.62 1.62
N GLU A 564 -22.80 8.11 0.86
CA GLU A 564 -23.23 6.70 0.95
C GLU A 564 -22.20 5.78 0.29
N SER A 565 -22.21 4.50 0.72
CA SER A 565 -21.22 3.50 0.32
C SER A 565 -21.17 3.32 -1.21
N MET A 566 -19.97 3.12 -1.75
CA MET A 566 -19.75 3.09 -3.20
C MET A 566 -19.78 1.68 -3.80
N TYR A 567 -19.50 0.66 -2.98
CA TYR A 567 -19.23 -0.70 -3.43
C TYR A 567 -19.91 -1.75 -2.54
N ASP A 568 -20.26 -2.89 -3.13
CA ASP A 568 -20.76 -4.03 -2.38
C ASP A 568 -19.65 -4.66 -1.50
N PRO A 569 -19.99 -5.28 -0.35
CA PRO A 569 -19.01 -5.90 0.56
C PRO A 569 -18.13 -6.99 -0.05
N GLU A 570 -18.54 -7.58 -1.18
CA GLU A 570 -17.76 -8.57 -1.92
C GLU A 570 -16.66 -7.91 -2.77
N THR A 571 -16.97 -6.81 -3.47
CA THR A 571 -15.99 -5.99 -4.21
C THR A 571 -14.93 -5.42 -3.26
N LEU A 572 -15.36 -4.89 -2.11
CA LEU A 572 -14.45 -4.38 -1.06
C LEU A 572 -13.53 -5.46 -0.45
N ALA A 573 -13.86 -6.75 -0.58
CA ALA A 573 -12.99 -7.84 -0.16
C ALA A 573 -11.90 -8.14 -1.21
N GLN A 574 -12.24 -8.02 -2.48
CA GLN A 574 -11.35 -8.35 -3.61
C GLN A 574 -10.42 -7.17 -3.95
N ASP A 575 -10.99 -6.01 -4.29
CA ASP A 575 -10.27 -4.88 -4.87
C ASP A 575 -9.66 -3.94 -3.84
N SER A 576 -8.34 -3.74 -3.91
CA SER A 576 -7.62 -2.82 -3.01
C SER A 576 -7.93 -1.35 -3.26
N SER A 577 -8.01 -0.93 -4.53
CA SER A 577 -8.36 0.46 -4.89
C SER A 577 -9.77 0.82 -4.41
N ALA A 578 -10.75 -0.07 -4.58
CA ALA A 578 -12.12 0.13 -4.09
C ALA A 578 -12.16 0.29 -2.56
N ALA A 579 -11.45 -0.57 -1.82
CA ALA A 579 -11.34 -0.48 -0.36
C ALA A 579 -10.69 0.83 0.11
N GLN A 580 -9.64 1.32 -0.58
CA GLN A 580 -9.02 2.60 -0.28
C GLN A 580 -9.95 3.80 -0.56
N GLN A 581 -10.70 3.76 -1.67
CA GLN A 581 -11.64 4.84 -2.03
C GLN A 581 -12.84 4.91 -1.07
N GLU A 582 -13.42 3.75 -0.71
CA GLU A 582 -14.47 3.64 0.30
C GLU A 582 -14.00 4.18 1.66
N LEU A 583 -12.76 3.85 2.07
CA LEU A 583 -12.17 4.33 3.32
C LEU A 583 -11.98 5.85 3.34
N LYS A 584 -11.60 6.47 2.22
CA LYS A 584 -11.55 7.95 2.07
C LYS A 584 -12.94 8.60 2.21
N LEU A 585 -13.98 7.95 1.70
CA LEU A 585 -15.37 8.41 1.81
C LEU A 585 -15.92 8.24 3.24
N LEU A 586 -15.67 7.09 3.88
CA LEU A 586 -16.04 6.84 5.28
C LEU A 586 -15.35 7.82 6.24
N LEU A 587 -14.10 8.19 5.99
CA LEU A 587 -13.40 9.25 6.74
C LEU A 587 -14.19 10.58 6.71
N HIS A 588 -14.56 11.06 5.52
CA HIS A 588 -15.33 12.30 5.35
C HIS A 588 -16.74 12.18 5.95
N ARG A 589 -17.37 11.00 5.86
CA ARG A 589 -18.65 10.73 6.50
C ARG A 589 -18.52 10.84 8.02
N SER A 590 -17.44 10.30 8.59
CA SER A 590 -17.18 10.31 10.03
C SER A 590 -16.96 11.74 10.57
N THR A 591 -16.15 12.57 9.89
CA THR A 591 -15.91 13.96 10.34
C THR A 591 -17.17 14.81 10.23
N LEU A 592 -17.97 14.61 9.18
CA LEU A 592 -19.26 15.27 8.99
C LEU A 592 -20.28 14.85 10.07
N LEU A 593 -20.38 13.56 10.42
CA LEU A 593 -21.27 13.07 11.48
C LEU A 593 -20.86 13.56 12.87
N LEU A 594 -19.56 13.61 13.16
CA LEU A 594 -19.02 14.18 14.39
C LEU A 594 -19.39 15.67 14.53
N SER A 595 -19.27 16.44 13.44
CA SER A 595 -19.69 17.86 13.42
C SER A 595 -21.19 18.08 13.63
N GLN A 596 -22.03 17.07 13.31
CA GLN A 596 -23.48 17.08 13.54
C GLN A 596 -23.89 16.55 14.93
N GLY A 597 -22.94 16.04 15.73
CA GLY A 597 -23.23 15.39 17.01
C GLY A 597 -23.97 14.05 16.90
N LYS A 598 -24.03 13.44 15.70
CA LYS A 598 -24.76 12.18 15.43
C LYS A 598 -23.95 10.97 15.90
N GLN A 599 -23.87 10.77 17.21
CA GLN A 599 -23.01 9.75 17.83
C GLN A 599 -23.30 8.31 17.39
N ALA A 600 -24.57 7.95 17.15
CA ALA A 600 -24.94 6.60 16.71
C ALA A 600 -24.42 6.29 15.30
N ASP A 601 -24.81 7.11 14.31
CA ASP A 601 -24.31 7.01 12.93
C ASP A 601 -22.78 7.10 12.86
N TYR A 602 -22.16 7.96 13.68
CA TYR A 602 -20.70 8.10 13.76
C TYR A 602 -20.04 6.81 14.25
N LEU A 603 -20.57 6.20 15.33
CA LEU A 603 -20.12 4.91 15.83
C LEU A 603 -20.28 3.81 14.76
N ASP A 604 -21.37 3.80 14.00
CA ASP A 604 -21.55 2.85 12.89
C ASP A 604 -20.45 3.04 11.82
N THR A 605 -20.08 4.28 11.47
CA THR A 605 -18.95 4.52 10.54
C THR A 605 -17.59 4.07 11.11
N LEU A 606 -17.34 4.28 12.41
CA LEU A 606 -16.11 3.76 13.04
C LEU A 606 -16.09 2.23 13.03
N LEU A 607 -17.23 1.59 13.30
CA LEU A 607 -17.36 0.13 13.28
C LEU A 607 -17.15 -0.47 11.88
N THR A 608 -17.63 0.17 10.80
CA THR A 608 -17.35 -0.30 9.43
C THR A 608 -15.87 -0.15 9.08
N MET A 609 -15.26 1.01 9.35
CA MET A 609 -13.83 1.25 9.10
C MET A 609 -12.94 0.24 9.87
N LEU A 610 -13.21 0.03 11.16
CA LEU A 610 -12.47 -0.93 11.99
C LEU A 610 -12.72 -2.38 11.56
N ALA A 611 -13.89 -2.72 11.01
CA ALA A 611 -14.15 -4.05 10.45
C ALA A 611 -13.44 -4.31 9.11
N MET A 612 -13.17 -3.27 8.31
CA MET A 612 -12.32 -3.38 7.12
C MET A 612 -10.87 -3.70 7.50
N LEU A 613 -10.32 -3.01 8.51
CA LEU A 613 -8.96 -3.26 9.03
C LEU A 613 -8.88 -4.62 9.74
N LEU A 614 -9.73 -4.84 10.74
CA LEU A 614 -9.60 -5.96 11.69
C LEU A 614 -10.30 -7.24 11.20
N LYS A 615 -10.69 -7.34 9.92
CA LYS A 615 -11.50 -8.45 9.36
C LYS A 615 -11.02 -9.84 9.81
N MET A 616 -9.71 -10.10 9.71
CA MET A 616 -9.11 -11.38 10.13
C MET A 616 -9.04 -11.55 11.65
N ALA A 617 -8.73 -10.48 12.39
CA ALA A 617 -8.73 -10.49 13.86
C ALA A 617 -10.14 -10.71 14.43
N MET A 618 -11.19 -10.17 13.79
CA MET A 618 -12.59 -10.44 14.10
C MET A 618 -12.96 -11.91 13.85
N ILE A 619 -12.49 -12.51 12.75
CA ILE A 619 -12.68 -13.94 12.45
C ILE A 619 -11.99 -14.82 13.51
N ARG A 620 -10.72 -14.54 13.83
CA ARG A 620 -9.96 -15.21 14.91
C ARG A 620 -10.68 -15.10 16.26
N ALA A 621 -11.17 -13.91 16.61
CA ALA A 621 -11.93 -13.64 17.84
C ALA A 621 -13.35 -14.21 17.86
N ARG A 622 -13.87 -14.64 16.70
CA ARG A 622 -15.29 -14.99 16.46
C ARG A 622 -16.23 -13.85 16.81
N VAL A 623 -15.90 -12.63 16.40
CA VAL A 623 -16.75 -11.44 16.48
C VAL A 623 -17.29 -11.10 15.09
N CYS A 624 -18.54 -10.68 15.01
CA CYS A 624 -19.16 -10.19 13.78
C CYS A 624 -20.06 -8.98 14.05
N LEU A 625 -20.09 -8.05 13.10
CA LEU A 625 -21.10 -6.99 13.04
C LEU A 625 -22.45 -7.59 12.65
N ILE A 626 -23.51 -7.12 13.30
CA ILE A 626 -24.90 -7.36 12.96
C ILE A 626 -25.59 -6.00 12.94
N SER A 627 -26.40 -5.72 11.90
CA SER A 627 -27.33 -4.60 11.96
C SER A 627 -28.57 -5.03 12.75
N ASP A 628 -28.90 -4.30 13.82
CA ASP A 628 -30.14 -4.45 14.57
C ASP A 628 -30.77 -3.07 14.78
N SER A 629 -32.09 -2.97 14.64
CA SER A 629 -32.88 -1.73 14.60
C SER A 629 -32.44 -0.62 13.61
N GLY A 630 -31.41 -0.87 12.79
CA GLY A 630 -30.82 0.09 11.83
C GLY A 630 -29.37 0.47 12.14
N HIS A 631 -28.89 0.22 13.36
CA HIS A 631 -27.51 0.49 13.79
C HIS A 631 -26.67 -0.79 13.84
N LEU A 632 -25.34 -0.65 13.87
CA LEU A 632 -24.40 -1.77 13.90
C LEU A 632 -24.03 -2.15 15.33
N HIS A 633 -24.06 -3.45 15.62
CA HIS A 633 -23.70 -4.04 16.90
C HIS A 633 -22.66 -5.16 16.76
N LEU A 634 -21.67 -5.18 17.65
CA LEU A 634 -20.67 -6.23 17.77
C LEU A 634 -21.24 -7.41 18.56
N THR A 635 -21.17 -8.61 17.99
CA THR A 635 -21.67 -9.84 18.64
C THR A 635 -20.68 -11.00 18.50
N ARG A 636 -20.72 -11.96 19.43
CA ARG A 636 -19.84 -13.14 19.40
C ARG A 636 -20.50 -14.31 18.67
N ALA A 637 -19.93 -14.71 17.54
CA ALA A 637 -20.49 -15.67 16.60
C ALA A 637 -20.57 -17.11 17.16
N SER A 638 -21.77 -17.70 17.14
CA SER A 638 -22.09 -19.00 17.71
C SER A 638 -21.76 -20.19 16.79
N GLY A 639 -20.49 -20.36 16.42
CA GLY A 639 -19.90 -21.64 15.97
C GLY A 639 -20.39 -22.29 14.67
N ARG A 640 -21.40 -21.72 13.99
CA ARG A 640 -21.95 -22.21 12.71
C ARG A 640 -21.91 -21.20 11.55
N LYS A 641 -21.34 -20.01 11.78
CA LYS A 641 -21.24 -18.90 10.80
C LYS A 641 -19.80 -18.52 10.44
N VAL A 642 -18.80 -19.21 10.98
CA VAL A 642 -17.39 -18.98 10.67
C VAL A 642 -16.99 -19.99 9.61
N THR A 643 -16.68 -19.51 8.39
CA THR A 643 -16.03 -20.30 7.34
C THR A 643 -14.64 -20.71 7.77
N ASP A 644 -14.12 -21.83 7.28
CA ASP A 644 -12.84 -22.36 7.74
C ASP A 644 -11.69 -21.37 7.53
N VAL A 645 -10.91 -21.16 8.60
CA VAL A 645 -9.95 -20.04 8.72
C VAL A 645 -8.67 -20.31 7.91
N ALA A 646 -8.34 -21.58 7.66
CA ALA A 646 -7.09 -22.00 7.02
C ALA A 646 -6.91 -21.44 5.60
N ASP A 647 -7.98 -21.39 4.81
CA ASP A 647 -7.93 -20.94 3.41
C ASP A 647 -7.84 -19.41 3.27
N GLN A 648 -7.87 -18.66 4.38
CA GLN A 648 -7.85 -17.19 4.39
C GLN A 648 -6.55 -16.60 4.95
N GLU A 649 -5.66 -17.38 5.58
CA GLU A 649 -4.36 -16.88 6.07
C GLU A 649 -3.36 -16.63 4.91
N THR A 650 -3.58 -17.23 3.74
CA THR A 650 -2.89 -16.87 2.49
C THR A 650 -3.22 -15.46 2.01
N ALA A 651 -4.48 -15.01 2.17
CA ALA A 651 -4.93 -13.66 1.81
C ALA A 651 -4.49 -12.57 2.80
N TYR A 652 -3.83 -12.94 3.91
CA TYR A 652 -3.36 -11.99 4.94
C TYR A 652 -2.23 -11.09 4.42
N GLN A 653 -1.50 -11.52 3.39
CA GLN A 653 -0.44 -10.72 2.75
C GLN A 653 -1.00 -9.51 1.97
N ASP A 654 -2.24 -9.57 1.47
CA ASP A 654 -2.84 -8.49 0.67
C ASP A 654 -3.37 -7.32 1.50
N ILE A 655 -3.67 -7.52 2.80
CA ILE A 655 -4.44 -6.56 3.61
C ILE A 655 -3.66 -5.26 3.83
N VAL A 656 -2.32 -5.31 3.93
CA VAL A 656 -1.47 -4.12 4.15
C VAL A 656 -1.60 -3.10 3.02
N GLY A 657 -1.80 -3.54 1.78
CA GLY A 657 -2.07 -2.66 0.65
C GLY A 657 -3.49 -2.10 0.60
N LYS A 658 -4.45 -2.72 1.31
CA LYS A 658 -5.87 -2.34 1.30
C LYS A 658 -6.20 -1.21 2.30
N THR A 659 -5.36 -0.99 3.33
CA THR A 659 -5.61 -0.03 4.42
C THR A 659 -4.61 1.12 4.52
N SER A 660 -3.81 1.35 3.48
CA SER A 660 -2.71 2.34 3.41
C SER A 660 -3.13 3.82 3.46
N VAL A 661 -4.43 4.13 3.39
CA VAL A 661 -4.99 5.49 3.44
C VAL A 661 -4.75 6.19 4.79
N LEU A 662 -4.61 5.41 5.86
CA LEU A 662 -4.48 5.87 7.24
C LEU A 662 -3.18 5.32 7.84
N SER A 663 -2.47 6.14 8.62
CA SER A 663 -1.27 5.67 9.31
C SER A 663 -1.63 4.67 10.41
N ARG A 664 -0.63 3.91 10.89
CA ARG A 664 -0.79 2.99 12.04
C ARG A 664 -1.26 3.72 13.30
N GLU A 665 -0.96 5.01 13.42
CA GLU A 665 -1.37 5.82 14.56
C GLU A 665 -2.79 6.38 14.37
N ASP A 666 -3.19 6.80 13.17
CA ASP A 666 -4.58 7.21 12.93
C ASP A 666 -5.56 6.06 13.20
N TRP A 667 -5.22 4.84 12.77
CA TRP A 667 -5.98 3.63 13.06
C TRP A 667 -6.08 3.34 14.57
N TRP A 668 -5.00 3.61 15.33
CA TRP A 668 -5.00 3.48 16.78
C TRP A 668 -5.88 4.56 17.45
N GLN A 669 -5.81 5.80 17.00
CA GLN A 669 -6.65 6.90 17.49
C GLN A 669 -8.15 6.67 17.17
N LEU A 670 -8.47 6.12 16.00
CA LEU A 670 -9.84 5.72 15.63
C LEU A 670 -10.37 4.59 16.52
N LEU A 671 -9.53 3.59 16.85
CA LEU A 671 -9.87 2.52 17.78
C LEU A 671 -10.15 3.06 19.19
N LEU A 672 -9.28 3.92 19.72
CA LEU A 672 -9.47 4.55 21.03
C LEU A 672 -10.77 5.38 21.09
N ARG A 673 -11.06 6.18 20.04
CA ARG A 673 -12.32 6.93 19.93
C ARG A 673 -13.53 6.00 19.91
N CYS A 674 -13.48 4.89 19.17
CA CYS A 674 -14.56 3.91 19.13
C CYS A 674 -14.81 3.26 20.50
N VAL A 675 -13.76 2.86 21.22
CA VAL A 675 -13.88 2.26 22.56
C VAL A 675 -14.43 3.25 23.59
N ASN A 676 -14.01 4.52 23.54
CA ASN A 676 -14.52 5.57 24.43
C ASN A 676 -16.02 5.83 24.16
N ILE A 677 -16.41 6.01 22.90
CA ILE A 677 -17.82 6.26 22.54
C ILE A 677 -18.73 5.07 22.88
N LEU A 678 -18.24 3.83 22.74
CA LEU A 678 -18.97 2.64 23.23
C LEU A 678 -19.15 2.67 24.76
N CYS A 679 -18.18 3.18 25.52
CA CYS A 679 -18.33 3.38 26.97
C CYS A 679 -19.33 4.52 27.30
N ASP A 680 -19.28 5.65 26.59
CA ASP A 680 -20.22 6.77 26.76
C ASP A 680 -21.67 6.34 26.46
N CYS A 681 -21.85 5.53 25.41
CA CYS A 681 -23.13 4.90 25.07
C CYS A 681 -23.53 3.74 26.02
N GLN A 682 -22.75 3.44 27.06
CA GLN A 682 -22.95 2.32 27.99
C GLN A 682 -22.99 0.92 27.34
N ARG A 683 -22.48 0.79 26.11
CA ARG A 683 -22.36 -0.46 25.32
C ARG A 683 -21.10 -1.24 25.74
N PHE A 684 -20.90 -1.43 27.04
CA PHE A 684 -19.63 -1.92 27.62
C PHE A 684 -19.20 -3.28 27.08
N GLY A 685 -20.12 -4.24 26.97
CA GLY A 685 -19.83 -5.56 26.37
C GLY A 685 -19.38 -5.50 24.90
N GLU A 686 -19.75 -4.47 24.13
CA GLU A 686 -19.28 -4.29 22.76
C GLU A 686 -17.89 -3.63 22.70
N ALA A 687 -17.62 -2.67 23.59
CA ALA A 687 -16.26 -2.14 23.79
C ALA A 687 -15.29 -3.27 24.20
N GLU A 688 -15.75 -4.17 25.07
CA GLU A 688 -15.02 -5.36 25.52
C GLU A 688 -14.73 -6.32 24.35
N LEU A 689 -15.69 -6.53 23.43
CA LEU A 689 -15.45 -7.28 22.18
C LEU A 689 -14.43 -6.60 21.25
N MET A 690 -14.48 -5.28 21.11
CA MET A 690 -13.55 -4.52 20.26
C MET A 690 -12.11 -4.55 20.79
N VAL A 691 -11.94 -4.58 22.12
CA VAL A 691 -10.62 -4.81 22.75
C VAL A 691 -10.18 -6.27 22.55
N ASP A 692 -11.07 -7.26 22.75
CA ASP A 692 -10.79 -8.68 22.50
C ASP A 692 -10.34 -8.94 21.04
N THR A 693 -10.89 -8.22 20.04
CA THR A 693 -10.45 -8.31 18.64
C THR A 693 -9.12 -7.59 18.40
N SER A 694 -8.92 -6.40 18.98
CA SER A 694 -7.72 -5.60 18.77
C SER A 694 -6.46 -6.26 19.36
N LEU A 695 -6.61 -7.02 20.44
CA LEU A 695 -5.55 -7.86 21.03
C LEU A 695 -5.14 -9.06 20.15
N GLN A 696 -5.87 -9.35 19.07
CA GLN A 696 -5.58 -10.42 18.10
C GLN A 696 -5.10 -9.88 16.74
N TYR A 697 -4.84 -8.57 16.64
CA TYR A 697 -4.23 -7.94 15.48
C TYR A 697 -2.74 -7.73 15.71
N ASP A 698 -1.92 -8.41 14.93
CA ASP A 698 -0.49 -8.62 15.21
C ASP A 698 0.28 -7.29 15.38
N THR A 699 -0.01 -6.27 14.56
CA THR A 699 0.67 -4.97 14.61
C THR A 699 0.40 -4.19 15.90
N PHE A 700 -0.84 -4.22 16.43
CA PHE A 700 -1.15 -3.60 17.73
C PHE A 700 -0.67 -4.47 18.91
N TYR A 701 -0.53 -5.77 18.68
CA TYR A 701 0.01 -6.67 19.69
C TYR A 701 1.52 -6.46 19.86
N ASP A 702 2.31 -6.38 18.79
CA ASP A 702 3.77 -6.25 18.89
C ASP A 702 4.23 -4.96 19.60
N GLU A 703 3.52 -3.85 19.42
CA GLU A 703 3.77 -2.62 20.19
C GLU A 703 3.44 -2.81 21.69
N ARG A 704 4.48 -3.01 22.51
CA ARG A 704 4.38 -3.27 23.96
C ARG A 704 3.60 -2.20 24.75
N VAL A 705 3.54 -0.96 24.25
CA VAL A 705 2.76 0.14 24.85
C VAL A 705 1.27 -0.08 24.55
N LYS A 706 0.88 -0.13 23.27
CA LYS A 706 -0.51 -0.36 22.82
C LYS A 706 -1.10 -1.65 23.40
N ARG A 707 -0.32 -2.74 23.48
CA ARG A 707 -0.72 -3.99 24.16
C ARG A 707 -1.07 -3.80 25.65
N LYS A 708 -0.32 -2.96 26.38
CA LYS A 708 -0.64 -2.63 27.78
C LYS A 708 -1.93 -1.81 27.86
N GLU A 709 -2.07 -0.79 27.01
CA GLU A 709 -3.22 0.13 27.00
C GLU A 709 -4.52 -0.62 26.67
N LEU A 710 -4.52 -1.51 25.67
CA LEU A 710 -5.62 -2.46 25.43
C LEU A 710 -5.92 -3.32 26.67
N GLY A 711 -4.91 -3.74 27.42
CA GLY A 711 -5.09 -4.47 28.69
C GLY A 711 -5.79 -3.64 29.78
N TYR A 712 -5.48 -2.35 29.90
CA TYR A 712 -6.17 -1.43 30.82
C TYR A 712 -7.61 -1.16 30.35
N LEU A 713 -7.84 -0.93 29.05
CA LEU A 713 -9.18 -0.71 28.47
C LEU A 713 -10.08 -1.96 28.61
N GLY A 714 -9.52 -3.15 28.35
CA GLY A 714 -10.22 -4.43 28.55
C GLY A 714 -10.57 -4.71 30.00
N LEU A 715 -9.70 -4.33 30.94
CA LEU A 715 -10.01 -4.40 32.38
C LEU A 715 -11.15 -3.44 32.76
N SER A 716 -11.10 -2.18 32.30
CA SER A 716 -12.12 -1.16 32.62
C SER A 716 -13.48 -1.51 32.03
N THR A 717 -13.55 -1.87 30.74
CA THR A 717 -14.79 -2.29 30.06
C THR A 717 -15.40 -3.53 30.72
N ALA A 718 -14.60 -4.57 30.99
CA ALA A 718 -15.09 -5.76 31.69
C ALA A 718 -15.52 -5.51 33.16
N PHE A 719 -14.98 -4.47 33.82
CA PHE A 719 -15.42 -4.06 35.15
C PHE A 719 -16.76 -3.32 35.10
N LEU A 720 -16.94 -2.41 34.15
CA LEU A 720 -18.19 -1.66 33.93
C LEU A 720 -19.34 -2.57 33.46
N ASP A 721 -19.06 -3.55 32.59
CA ASP A 721 -19.96 -4.64 32.19
C ASP A 721 -20.30 -5.61 33.36
N ARG A 722 -19.65 -5.46 34.52
CA ARG A 722 -19.75 -6.35 35.70
C ARG A 722 -19.31 -7.79 35.40
N ASN A 723 -18.49 -7.97 34.36
CA ASN A 723 -17.95 -9.24 33.92
C ASN A 723 -16.68 -9.62 34.70
N PHE A 724 -16.82 -9.74 36.03
CA PHE A 724 -15.71 -9.97 36.95
C PHE A 724 -14.86 -11.22 36.62
N CYS A 725 -15.45 -12.22 35.96
CA CYS A 725 -14.75 -13.40 35.45
C CYS A 725 -13.70 -13.07 34.37
N LYS A 726 -14.00 -12.11 33.47
CA LYS A 726 -13.05 -11.62 32.46
C LYS A 726 -12.13 -10.54 33.03
N ALA A 727 -12.65 -9.60 33.82
CA ALA A 727 -11.84 -8.60 34.51
C ALA A 727 -10.72 -9.26 35.35
N TYR A 728 -11.01 -10.39 36.02
CA TYR A 728 -10.01 -11.20 36.71
C TYR A 728 -8.90 -11.71 35.78
N ASN A 729 -9.20 -12.11 34.54
CA ASN A 729 -8.17 -12.58 33.61
C ASN A 729 -7.21 -11.45 33.21
N TYR A 730 -7.73 -10.26 32.91
CA TYR A 730 -6.90 -9.08 32.62
C TYR A 730 -6.02 -8.69 33.82
N ILE A 731 -6.60 -8.41 34.99
CA ILE A 731 -5.84 -7.98 36.17
C ILE A 731 -4.82 -9.03 36.63
N ARG A 732 -5.12 -10.34 36.46
CA ARG A 732 -4.16 -11.43 36.76
C ARG A 732 -2.95 -11.41 35.83
N LEU A 733 -3.10 -11.03 34.56
CA LEU A 733 -1.96 -10.87 33.63
C LEU A 733 -1.17 -9.61 33.97
N MET A 734 -1.85 -8.48 34.18
CA MET A 734 -1.22 -7.20 34.52
C MET A 734 -0.41 -7.29 35.84
N LEU A 735 -0.91 -8.04 36.83
CA LEU A 735 -0.20 -8.33 38.09
C LEU A 735 0.89 -9.39 37.99
N MET A 736 0.98 -10.14 36.89
CA MET A 736 2.15 -10.98 36.62
C MET A 736 3.32 -10.16 36.07
N ASP A 737 3.02 -9.11 35.30
CA ASP A 737 4.01 -8.21 34.69
C ASP A 737 4.41 -7.05 35.61
N SER A 738 3.48 -6.54 36.43
CA SER A 738 3.67 -5.34 37.27
C SER A 738 3.19 -5.56 38.71
N VAL A 739 3.92 -6.42 39.42
CA VAL A 739 3.61 -6.86 40.80
C VAL A 739 3.56 -5.72 41.82
N GLU A 740 4.28 -4.62 41.57
CA GLU A 740 4.56 -3.59 42.58
C GLU A 740 3.52 -2.44 42.62
N ARG A 741 2.78 -2.21 41.53
CA ARG A 741 1.76 -1.13 41.46
C ARG A 741 0.57 -1.47 42.37
N THR A 742 0.45 -0.76 43.50
CA THR A 742 -0.57 -1.00 44.54
C THR A 742 -2.00 -0.75 44.05
N GLN A 743 -2.19 0.14 43.09
CA GLN A 743 -3.47 0.43 42.44
C GLN A 743 -4.07 -0.84 41.80
N LEU A 744 -3.25 -1.65 41.15
CA LEU A 744 -3.68 -2.92 40.55
C LEU A 744 -4.12 -3.93 41.62
N TRP A 745 -3.49 -3.95 42.79
CA TRP A 745 -3.93 -4.78 43.92
C TRP A 745 -5.25 -4.31 44.53
N ASN A 746 -5.54 -3.01 44.51
CA ASN A 746 -6.84 -2.48 44.93
C ASN A 746 -7.96 -2.87 43.95
N VAL A 747 -7.74 -2.73 42.64
CA VAL A 747 -8.69 -3.17 41.61
C VAL A 747 -8.88 -4.70 41.64
N PHE A 748 -7.80 -5.46 41.82
CA PHE A 748 -7.87 -6.90 42.04
C PHE A 748 -8.76 -7.25 43.24
N ASN A 749 -8.56 -6.56 44.38
CA ASN A 749 -9.38 -6.79 45.57
C ASN A 749 -10.87 -6.58 45.27
N GLN A 750 -11.24 -5.46 44.61
CA GLN A 750 -12.62 -5.18 44.20
C GLN A 750 -13.19 -6.25 43.27
N VAL A 751 -12.44 -6.68 42.24
CA VAL A 751 -12.86 -7.79 41.37
C VAL A 751 -13.10 -9.05 42.21
N THR A 752 -12.18 -9.42 43.11
CA THR A 752 -12.30 -10.63 43.95
C THR A 752 -13.37 -10.57 45.05
N LEU A 753 -13.90 -9.38 45.38
CA LEU A 753 -15.07 -9.24 46.26
C LEU A 753 -16.36 -9.60 45.53
N HIS A 754 -16.43 -9.40 44.21
CA HIS A 754 -17.60 -9.71 43.39
C HIS A 754 -17.52 -11.07 42.68
N SER A 755 -16.33 -11.55 42.30
CA SER A 755 -16.17 -12.88 41.70
C SER A 755 -16.09 -13.99 42.75
N GLN A 756 -17.02 -14.96 42.67
CA GLN A 756 -17.15 -16.09 43.60
C GLN A 756 -16.05 -17.18 43.45
N ASP A 757 -14.90 -16.84 42.87
CA ASP A 757 -13.95 -17.81 42.31
C ASP A 757 -12.74 -18.11 43.22
N VAL A 758 -12.65 -19.34 43.70
CA VAL A 758 -11.58 -19.77 44.61
C VAL A 758 -10.18 -19.79 43.94
N ARG A 759 -10.08 -19.62 42.61
CA ARG A 759 -8.79 -19.55 41.88
C ARG A 759 -7.89 -18.40 42.36
N HIS A 760 -8.45 -17.29 42.86
CA HIS A 760 -7.69 -16.10 43.28
C HIS A 760 -6.65 -16.41 44.38
N HIS A 761 -7.03 -17.16 45.43
CA HIS A 761 -6.13 -17.47 46.54
C HIS A 761 -4.94 -18.36 46.09
N ARG A 762 -5.19 -19.32 45.18
CA ARG A 762 -4.13 -20.14 44.56
C ARG A 762 -3.21 -19.34 43.64
N PHE A 763 -3.61 -18.16 43.16
CA PHE A 763 -2.74 -17.22 42.46
C PHE A 763 -1.87 -16.45 43.46
N CYS A 764 -2.48 -15.80 44.46
CA CYS A 764 -1.79 -15.00 45.47
C CYS A 764 -0.72 -15.80 46.25
N LEU A 765 -0.99 -17.07 46.60
CA LEU A 765 0.00 -17.93 47.25
C LEU A 765 1.20 -18.24 46.35
N ARG A 766 0.99 -18.49 45.05
CA ARG A 766 2.08 -18.78 44.10
C ARG A 766 2.93 -17.55 43.80
N LEU A 767 2.34 -16.36 43.82
CA LEU A 767 3.07 -15.11 43.61
C LEU A 767 3.85 -14.68 44.87
N MET A 768 3.28 -14.86 46.06
CA MET A 768 3.97 -14.62 47.35
C MET A 768 5.22 -15.50 47.53
N LEU A 769 5.25 -16.71 46.98
CA LEU A 769 6.46 -17.57 46.96
C LEU A 769 7.61 -17.00 46.11
N LYS A 770 7.32 -16.12 45.15
CA LYS A 770 8.35 -15.37 44.39
C LYS A 770 8.68 -14.04 45.06
N ASN A 771 7.65 -13.33 45.53
CA ASN A 771 7.72 -11.95 45.98
C ASN A 771 7.20 -11.83 47.44
N PRO A 772 7.99 -12.28 48.44
CA PRO A 772 7.55 -12.40 49.84
C PRO A 772 7.48 -11.06 50.59
N GLU A 773 8.01 -9.98 50.03
CA GLU A 773 8.08 -8.65 50.66
C GLU A 773 6.93 -7.72 50.25
N ASN A 774 6.11 -8.11 49.26
CA ASN A 774 4.98 -7.31 48.79
C ASN A 774 3.86 -7.29 49.87
N LEU A 775 3.63 -6.10 50.44
CA LEU A 775 2.65 -5.89 51.51
C LEU A 775 1.21 -6.23 51.09
N ALA A 776 0.80 -5.91 49.85
CA ALA A 776 -0.55 -6.20 49.37
C ALA A 776 -0.81 -7.72 49.29
N LEU A 777 0.19 -8.49 48.82
CA LEU A 777 0.13 -9.96 48.83
C LEU A 777 0.07 -10.54 50.25
N CYS A 778 0.80 -9.98 51.21
CA CYS A 778 0.71 -10.39 52.62
C CYS A 778 -0.67 -10.08 53.22
N VAL A 779 -1.21 -8.88 52.99
CA VAL A 779 -2.53 -8.47 53.50
C VAL A 779 -3.66 -9.31 52.88
N LEU A 780 -3.67 -9.52 51.56
CA LEU A 780 -4.69 -10.33 50.88
C LEU A 780 -4.64 -11.82 51.28
N ASN A 781 -3.45 -12.42 51.39
CA ASN A 781 -3.31 -13.77 51.93
C ASN A 781 -3.68 -13.85 53.43
N GLY A 782 -3.46 -12.77 54.18
CA GLY A 782 -3.97 -12.59 55.54
C GLY A 782 -5.50 -12.57 55.61
N HIS A 783 -6.18 -11.85 54.71
CA HIS A 783 -7.63 -11.80 54.60
C HIS A 783 -8.21 -13.18 54.25
N ALA A 784 -7.66 -13.88 53.25
CA ALA A 784 -8.06 -15.25 52.92
C ALA A 784 -7.85 -16.24 54.09
N SER A 785 -6.75 -16.08 54.84
CA SER A 785 -6.46 -16.87 56.05
C SER A 785 -7.40 -16.54 57.22
N LEU A 786 -7.91 -15.31 57.30
CA LEU A 786 -8.87 -14.87 58.32
C LEU A 786 -10.27 -15.43 58.02
N VAL A 787 -10.75 -15.28 56.78
CA VAL A 787 -12.06 -15.79 56.34
C VAL A 787 -12.14 -17.32 56.43
N SER A 788 -11.06 -18.04 56.11
CA SER A 788 -10.97 -19.50 56.26
C SER A 788 -10.78 -19.98 57.71
N GLY A 789 -10.87 -19.11 58.72
CA GLY A 789 -10.74 -19.46 60.14
C GLY A 789 -9.32 -19.80 60.60
N SER A 790 -8.33 -19.71 59.70
CA SER A 790 -6.92 -20.04 59.94
C SER A 790 -6.16 -18.91 60.64
N PHE A 791 -6.71 -18.41 61.74
CA PHE A 791 -6.28 -17.16 62.40
C PHE A 791 -4.79 -17.11 62.77
N LYS A 792 -4.14 -18.25 63.05
CA LYS A 792 -2.68 -18.30 63.30
C LYS A 792 -1.86 -17.92 62.07
N HIS A 793 -2.28 -18.37 60.88
CA HIS A 793 -1.64 -18.01 59.62
C HIS A 793 -1.95 -16.55 59.24
N ALA A 794 -3.19 -16.11 59.45
CA ALA A 794 -3.59 -14.70 59.26
C ALA A 794 -2.75 -13.75 60.12
N LEU A 795 -2.62 -14.04 61.42
CA LEU A 795 -1.79 -13.28 62.36
C LEU A 795 -0.33 -13.25 61.91
N GLY A 796 0.23 -14.35 61.41
CA GLY A 796 1.58 -14.40 60.86
C GLY A 796 1.78 -13.41 59.69
N GLN A 797 0.84 -13.39 58.74
CA GLN A 797 0.89 -12.50 57.59
C GLN A 797 0.67 -11.02 57.96
N TYR A 798 -0.31 -10.71 58.82
CA TYR A 798 -0.53 -9.34 59.27
C TYR A 798 0.60 -8.81 60.16
N VAL A 799 1.23 -9.65 60.98
CA VAL A 799 2.41 -9.26 61.77
C VAL A 799 3.63 -9.02 60.85
N GLN A 800 3.74 -9.73 59.73
CA GLN A 800 4.77 -9.42 58.72
C GLN A 800 4.49 -8.07 58.03
N ALA A 801 3.26 -7.81 57.58
CA ALA A 801 2.89 -6.50 57.03
C ALA A 801 3.07 -5.35 58.04
N PHE A 802 2.73 -5.57 59.31
CA PHE A 802 2.96 -4.63 60.41
C PHE A 802 4.45 -4.40 60.70
N ARG A 803 5.34 -5.40 60.52
CA ARG A 803 6.79 -5.19 60.65
C ARG A 803 7.36 -4.34 59.52
N MET A 804 6.84 -4.50 58.30
CA MET A 804 7.24 -3.72 57.13
C MET A 804 6.72 -2.27 57.22
N GLN A 805 5.48 -2.08 57.71
CA GLN A 805 4.88 -0.75 57.92
C GLN A 805 4.15 -0.70 59.28
N PRO A 806 4.84 -0.33 60.38
CA PRO A 806 4.28 -0.32 61.73
C PRO A 806 3.26 0.77 62.01
N ASP A 807 3.24 1.82 61.19
CA ASP A 807 2.41 3.01 61.39
C ASP A 807 1.16 3.04 60.50
N HIS A 808 1.07 2.15 59.51
CA HIS A 808 -0.12 2.03 58.68
C HIS A 808 -1.31 1.49 59.52
N PRO A 809 -2.42 2.24 59.66
CA PRO A 809 -3.45 1.91 60.66
C PRO A 809 -4.14 0.56 60.40
N LEU A 810 -4.36 0.22 59.13
CA LEU A 810 -5.03 -1.02 58.72
C LEU A 810 -4.30 -2.27 59.25
N HIS A 811 -2.96 -2.27 59.27
CA HIS A 811 -2.19 -3.41 59.78
C HIS A 811 -2.42 -3.61 61.28
N SER A 812 -2.47 -2.51 62.04
CA SER A 812 -2.81 -2.54 63.47
C SER A 812 -4.25 -3.05 63.70
N LEU A 813 -5.21 -2.61 62.89
CA LEU A 813 -6.59 -3.10 62.95
C LEU A 813 -6.69 -4.61 62.64
N CYS A 814 -6.08 -5.08 61.55
CA CYS A 814 -6.10 -6.49 61.17
C CYS A 814 -5.46 -7.41 62.22
N VAL A 815 -4.33 -6.99 62.81
CA VAL A 815 -3.71 -7.72 63.94
C VAL A 815 -4.66 -7.75 65.15
N GLY A 816 -5.23 -6.59 65.53
CA GLY A 816 -6.22 -6.51 66.62
C GLY A 816 -7.42 -7.44 66.42
N LEU A 817 -8.00 -7.43 65.22
CA LEU A 817 -9.11 -8.32 64.83
C LEU A 817 -8.74 -9.81 64.92
N THR A 818 -7.55 -10.22 64.47
CA THR A 818 -7.14 -11.64 64.64
C THR A 818 -7.07 -12.06 66.11
N PHE A 819 -6.61 -11.18 67.01
CA PHE A 819 -6.62 -11.48 68.44
C PHE A 819 -8.04 -11.61 69.01
N PHE A 820 -8.99 -10.76 68.61
CA PHE A 820 -10.39 -10.89 69.02
C PHE A 820 -11.03 -12.18 68.47
N HIS A 821 -10.82 -12.51 67.19
CA HIS A 821 -11.33 -13.77 66.61
C HIS A 821 -10.70 -15.02 67.25
N MET A 822 -9.39 -15.00 67.55
CA MET A 822 -8.73 -16.06 68.31
C MET A 822 -9.28 -16.18 69.74
N ALA A 823 -9.53 -15.06 70.42
CA ALA A 823 -10.17 -15.06 71.74
C ALA A 823 -11.60 -15.60 71.70
N SER A 824 -12.35 -15.34 70.62
CA SER A 824 -13.73 -15.81 70.40
C SER A 824 -13.85 -17.31 70.11
N GLN A 825 -12.76 -18.04 69.81
CA GLN A 825 -12.82 -19.49 69.59
C GLN A 825 -13.33 -20.27 70.81
N LYS A 826 -13.92 -21.45 70.56
CA LYS A 826 -14.58 -22.29 71.57
C LYS A 826 -13.62 -22.87 72.63
N PHE A 827 -12.34 -23.04 72.31
CA PHE A 827 -11.35 -23.69 73.17
C PHE A 827 -10.05 -22.87 73.23
N VAL A 828 -9.91 -22.02 74.25
CA VAL A 828 -8.81 -21.04 74.36
C VAL A 828 -8.32 -20.93 75.81
N ILE A 829 -7.08 -21.36 76.07
CA ILE A 829 -6.51 -21.42 77.44
C ILE A 829 -6.24 -20.01 78.03
N LYS A 830 -5.89 -19.02 77.20
CA LYS A 830 -5.48 -17.67 77.63
C LYS A 830 -6.37 -16.55 77.05
N ARG A 831 -7.69 -16.76 77.00
CA ARG A 831 -8.67 -15.85 76.34
C ARG A 831 -8.50 -14.37 76.71
N HIS A 832 -8.39 -14.05 78.01
CA HIS A 832 -8.23 -12.67 78.47
C HIS A 832 -6.92 -12.01 78.01
N SER A 833 -5.82 -12.78 77.91
CA SER A 833 -4.54 -12.26 77.41
C SER A 833 -4.62 -11.85 75.94
N LEU A 834 -5.35 -12.62 75.12
CA LEU A 834 -5.56 -12.31 73.71
C LEU A 834 -6.47 -11.08 73.55
N VAL A 835 -7.51 -10.93 74.39
CA VAL A 835 -8.38 -9.73 74.39
C VAL A 835 -7.58 -8.46 74.71
N MET A 836 -6.68 -8.51 75.70
CA MET A 836 -5.80 -7.36 76.02
C MET A 836 -4.82 -7.03 74.89
N GLN A 837 -4.28 -8.04 74.20
CA GLN A 837 -3.44 -7.84 73.01
C GLN A 837 -4.25 -7.23 71.85
N GLY A 838 -5.48 -7.71 71.62
CA GLY A 838 -6.40 -7.14 70.63
C GLY A 838 -6.71 -5.66 70.89
N PHE A 839 -7.02 -5.29 72.15
CA PHE A 839 -7.24 -3.89 72.51
C PHE A 839 -5.99 -3.01 72.43
N SER A 840 -4.79 -3.54 72.68
CA SER A 840 -3.55 -2.79 72.50
C SER A 840 -3.33 -2.40 71.04
N PHE A 841 -3.51 -3.33 70.10
CA PHE A 841 -3.43 -3.04 68.67
C PHE A 841 -4.59 -2.18 68.16
N LEU A 842 -5.80 -2.36 68.70
CA LEU A 842 -6.96 -1.52 68.35
C LEU A 842 -6.78 -0.07 68.83
N TRP A 843 -6.23 0.17 70.03
CA TRP A 843 -5.90 1.52 70.48
C TRP A 843 -4.83 2.17 69.62
N ARG A 844 -3.76 1.44 69.23
CA ARG A 844 -2.76 1.94 68.26
C ARG A 844 -3.39 2.31 66.92
N TYR A 845 -4.39 1.57 66.45
CA TYR A 845 -5.16 1.96 65.26
C TYR A 845 -5.96 3.26 65.46
N VAL A 846 -6.62 3.46 66.62
CA VAL A 846 -7.33 4.72 66.95
C VAL A 846 -6.36 5.90 67.08
N GLU A 847 -5.17 5.69 67.66
CA GLU A 847 -4.09 6.68 67.73
C GLU A 847 -3.56 7.07 66.34
N ARG A 848 -3.47 6.12 65.41
CA ARG A 848 -2.93 6.33 64.06
C ARG A 848 -3.97 6.78 63.01
N ARG A 849 -5.26 6.48 63.19
CA ARG A 849 -6.36 7.09 62.40
C ARG A 849 -6.83 8.45 62.93
N GLY A 850 -6.58 8.73 64.21
CA GLY A 850 -7.24 9.83 64.91
C GLY A 850 -8.69 9.48 65.30
N HIS A 851 -9.36 10.41 65.98
CA HIS A 851 -10.70 10.21 66.54
C HIS A 851 -11.83 10.47 65.53
N CYS A 852 -11.83 9.75 64.40
CA CYS A 852 -12.87 9.80 63.38
C CYS A 852 -14.06 8.86 63.68
N GLN A 853 -15.17 9.02 62.94
CA GLN A 853 -16.39 8.22 63.04
C GLN A 853 -16.09 6.70 62.94
N GLU A 854 -15.29 6.30 61.94
CA GLU A 854 -14.78 4.94 61.72
C GLU A 854 -14.09 4.36 62.98
N SER A 855 -13.17 5.12 63.59
CA SER A 855 -12.37 4.66 64.73
C SER A 855 -13.25 4.36 65.96
N MET A 856 -14.25 5.20 66.22
CA MET A 856 -15.17 5.07 67.35
C MET A 856 -16.20 3.97 67.11
N TYR A 857 -16.69 3.83 65.88
CA TYR A 857 -17.54 2.70 65.47
C TYR A 857 -16.81 1.36 65.65
N ASN A 858 -15.59 1.22 65.13
CA ASN A 858 -14.81 -0.01 65.24
C ASN A 858 -14.48 -0.38 66.69
N LEU A 859 -14.20 0.61 67.56
CA LEU A 859 -14.04 0.39 68.99
C LEU A 859 -15.35 -0.07 69.66
N GLY A 860 -16.49 0.53 69.30
CA GLY A 860 -17.83 0.07 69.71
C GLY A 860 -18.16 -1.35 69.24
N ARG A 861 -17.79 -1.71 68.00
CA ARG A 861 -17.98 -3.06 67.42
C ARG A 861 -17.16 -4.11 68.15
N ALA A 862 -15.89 -3.86 68.46
CA ALA A 862 -15.06 -4.78 69.23
C ALA A 862 -15.62 -5.02 70.64
N LEU A 863 -16.11 -3.98 71.31
CA LEU A 863 -16.75 -4.10 72.63
C LEU A 863 -18.09 -4.85 72.56
N HIS A 864 -18.90 -4.61 71.52
CA HIS A 864 -20.16 -5.32 71.26
C HIS A 864 -19.90 -6.82 71.01
N GLN A 865 -18.91 -7.18 70.17
CA GLN A 865 -18.52 -8.57 69.91
C GLN A 865 -18.05 -9.33 71.18
N LEU A 866 -17.52 -8.61 72.18
CA LEU A 866 -17.13 -9.17 73.48
C LEU A 866 -18.26 -9.16 74.53
N GLY A 867 -19.45 -8.65 74.19
CA GLY A 867 -20.60 -8.56 75.10
C GLY A 867 -20.56 -7.38 76.08
N LEU A 868 -19.63 -6.44 75.91
CA LEU A 868 -19.46 -5.26 76.80
C LEU A 868 -20.40 -4.11 76.38
N MET A 869 -21.70 -4.41 76.33
CA MET A 869 -22.75 -3.59 75.70
C MET A 869 -22.78 -2.14 76.19
N HIS A 870 -22.60 -1.89 77.49
CA HIS A 870 -22.64 -0.54 78.06
C HIS A 870 -21.49 0.36 77.57
N LEU A 871 -20.29 -0.20 77.37
CA LEU A 871 -19.16 0.51 76.76
C LEU A 871 -19.37 0.68 75.26
N ALA A 872 -19.94 -0.33 74.59
CA ALA A 872 -20.25 -0.26 73.17
C ALA A 872 -21.22 0.92 72.86
N ILE A 873 -22.31 1.06 73.63
CA ILE A 873 -23.25 2.20 73.52
C ILE A 873 -22.53 3.54 73.59
N HIS A 874 -21.64 3.72 74.58
CA HIS A 874 -20.89 4.97 74.75
C HIS A 874 -20.02 5.32 73.51
N TYR A 875 -19.31 4.33 72.94
CA TYR A 875 -18.49 4.57 71.74
C TYR A 875 -19.33 4.74 70.47
N TYR A 876 -20.49 4.07 70.35
CA TYR A 876 -21.44 4.33 69.27
C TYR A 876 -22.04 5.74 69.34
N GLN A 877 -22.43 6.21 70.53
CA GLN A 877 -22.90 7.59 70.73
C GLN A 877 -21.80 8.61 70.37
N LYS A 878 -20.56 8.34 70.77
CA LYS A 878 -19.41 9.16 70.35
C LYS A 878 -19.19 9.12 68.83
N ALA A 879 -19.41 7.98 68.17
CA ALA A 879 -19.35 7.90 66.71
C ALA A 879 -20.46 8.71 66.02
N LEU A 880 -21.72 8.64 66.48
CA LEU A 880 -22.83 9.45 65.94
C LEU A 880 -22.59 10.97 66.11
N SER A 881 -21.88 11.39 67.15
CA SER A 881 -21.54 12.80 67.41
C SER A 881 -20.46 13.39 66.48
N LEU A 882 -19.80 12.55 65.67
CA LEU A 882 -18.77 12.97 64.72
C LEU A 882 -19.36 13.12 63.31
N PRO A 883 -18.80 14.02 62.46
CA PRO A 883 -19.17 14.08 61.05
C PRO A 883 -18.71 12.80 60.32
N PRO A 884 -19.38 12.42 59.21
CA PRO A 884 -18.87 11.42 58.30
C PRO A 884 -17.56 11.92 57.64
N PRO A 885 -16.67 11.01 57.22
CA PRO A 885 -15.43 11.38 56.55
C PRO A 885 -15.68 11.56 55.03
N SER A 886 -15.70 12.81 54.55
CA SER A 886 -15.71 13.10 53.11
C SER A 886 -14.41 12.60 52.46
N LEU A 887 -14.52 11.83 51.38
CA LEU A 887 -13.39 11.33 50.58
C LEU A 887 -13.57 11.70 49.10
N GLU A 888 -12.51 12.18 48.47
CA GLU A 888 -12.53 12.55 47.05
C GLU A 888 -12.85 11.31 46.19
N GLY A 889 -13.85 11.44 45.30
CA GLY A 889 -14.27 10.37 44.38
C GLY A 889 -15.13 9.25 45.00
N ILE A 890 -15.65 9.41 46.23
CA ILE A 890 -16.57 8.47 46.87
C ILE A 890 -17.79 9.23 47.38
N ASP A 891 -19.01 8.75 47.11
CA ASP A 891 -20.23 9.39 47.62
C ASP A 891 -20.24 9.37 49.17
N ASP A 892 -20.60 10.49 49.81
CA ASP A 892 -20.72 10.60 51.27
C ASP A 892 -21.62 9.50 51.88
N ASP A 893 -22.62 9.06 51.11
CA ASP A 893 -23.60 8.04 51.51
C ASP A 893 -23.01 6.61 51.60
N GLN A 894 -21.82 6.38 51.02
CA GLN A 894 -21.04 5.13 51.16
C GLN A 894 -20.12 5.13 52.39
N VAL A 895 -19.87 6.29 52.99
CA VAL A 895 -18.90 6.48 54.09
C VAL A 895 -19.52 6.96 55.41
N ASP A 896 -20.78 7.43 55.42
CA ASP A 896 -21.50 7.76 56.66
C ASP A 896 -22.02 6.51 57.40
N LEU A 897 -21.28 6.09 58.43
CA LEU A 897 -21.60 4.93 59.25
C LEU A 897 -22.81 5.11 60.18
N ARG A 898 -23.53 6.24 60.16
CA ARG A 898 -24.68 6.51 61.04
C ARG A 898 -25.76 5.43 60.96
N ARG A 899 -26.01 4.90 59.76
CA ARG A 899 -27.02 3.84 59.53
C ARG A 899 -26.65 2.55 60.26
N GLU A 900 -25.40 2.11 60.11
CA GLU A 900 -24.84 0.93 60.77
C GLU A 900 -24.76 1.12 62.29
N ILE A 901 -24.34 2.30 62.75
CA ILE A 901 -24.24 2.61 64.17
C ILE A 901 -25.63 2.53 64.82
N ALA A 902 -26.63 3.20 64.24
CA ALA A 902 -27.99 3.22 64.76
C ALA A 902 -28.64 1.82 64.76
N TYR A 903 -28.46 1.04 63.69
CA TYR A 903 -28.93 -0.35 63.63
C TYR A 903 -28.25 -1.24 64.70
N ASN A 904 -26.93 -1.11 64.89
CA ASN A 904 -26.23 -1.86 65.93
C ASN A 904 -26.64 -1.45 67.35
N MET A 905 -26.96 -0.16 67.57
CA MET A 905 -27.52 0.31 68.84
C MET A 905 -28.97 -0.18 69.04
N SER A 906 -29.82 -0.21 68.01
CA SER A 906 -31.20 -0.68 68.14
C SER A 906 -31.25 -2.17 68.52
N LEU A 907 -30.33 -2.99 68.01
CA LEU A 907 -30.18 -4.40 68.44
C LEU A 907 -29.83 -4.53 69.92
N ILE A 908 -28.94 -3.67 70.45
CA ILE A 908 -28.59 -3.66 71.87
C ILE A 908 -29.82 -3.26 72.71
N TYR A 909 -30.50 -2.17 72.38
CA TYR A 909 -31.69 -1.72 73.11
C TYR A 909 -32.86 -2.70 73.01
N GLN A 910 -33.05 -3.38 71.88
CA GLN A 910 -34.02 -4.47 71.73
C GLN A 910 -33.66 -5.64 72.66
N SER A 911 -32.39 -6.02 72.75
CA SER A 911 -31.93 -7.09 73.66
C SER A 911 -32.09 -6.74 75.14
N SER A 912 -32.09 -5.45 75.50
CA SER A 912 -32.37 -4.97 76.86
C SER A 912 -33.86 -4.63 77.11
N GLY A 913 -34.75 -4.90 76.14
CA GLY A 913 -36.19 -4.64 76.24
C GLY A 913 -36.61 -3.17 76.04
N ASN A 914 -35.69 -2.24 75.76
CA ASN A 914 -36.01 -0.84 75.47
C ASN A 914 -36.38 -0.65 73.99
N ILE A 915 -37.60 -1.08 73.64
CA ILE A 915 -38.13 -1.03 72.28
C ILE A 915 -38.34 0.42 71.81
N GLU A 916 -38.59 1.36 72.73
CA GLU A 916 -38.83 2.78 72.40
C GLU A 916 -37.56 3.46 71.87
N MET A 917 -36.42 3.32 72.58
CA MET A 917 -35.13 3.83 72.09
C MET A 917 -34.67 3.11 70.81
N ALA A 918 -34.93 1.80 70.70
CA ALA A 918 -34.62 1.05 69.48
C ALA A 918 -35.38 1.60 68.26
N ARG A 919 -36.69 1.90 68.41
CA ARG A 919 -37.49 2.55 67.36
C ARG A 919 -37.02 3.97 67.06
N HIS A 920 -36.75 4.78 68.09
CA HIS A 920 -36.30 6.17 67.92
C HIS A 920 -35.04 6.23 67.04
N LEU A 921 -34.02 5.40 67.33
CA LEU A 921 -32.77 5.40 66.57
C LEU A 921 -32.98 4.99 65.10
N LEU A 922 -33.81 3.96 64.86
CA LEU A 922 -34.16 3.55 63.49
C LEU A 922 -34.91 4.65 62.72
N TYR A 923 -35.86 5.35 63.35
CA TYR A 923 -36.57 6.49 62.74
C TYR A 923 -35.72 7.76 62.57
N THR A 924 -34.61 7.91 63.30
CA THR A 924 -33.75 9.12 63.21
C THR A 924 -32.60 8.95 62.22
N HIS A 925 -32.16 7.71 61.97
CA HIS A 925 -30.92 7.43 61.24
C HIS A 925 -30.99 6.29 60.22
N CYS A 926 -32.11 5.54 60.14
CA CYS A 926 -32.25 4.38 59.24
C CYS A 926 -33.48 4.46 58.32
N THR A 927 -34.27 5.53 58.37
CA THR A 927 -35.23 5.87 57.31
C THR A 927 -34.54 6.69 56.23
N VAL A 928 -34.84 6.34 54.97
CA VAL A 928 -34.48 7.11 53.77
C VAL A 928 -35.60 8.11 53.47
#